data_AF-A0A1Y4EVF2-F1
#
_entry.id   AF-A0A1Y4EVF2-F1
#
_cell.length_a   1.000
_cell.length_b   1.000
_cell.length_c   1.000
_cell.angle_alpha   90.00
_cell.angle_beta   90.00
_cell.angle_gamma   90.00
#
_symmetry.space_group_name_H-M   'P 1'
#
loop_
_entity.id
_entity.type
_entity.pdbx_description
1 polymer ?
#
loop_
_entity_poly.entity_id
_entity_poly.type
_entity_poly.pdbx_seq_one_letter_code
_entity_poly.pdbx_strand_id
1 'polypeptide(L)'
;MDLQKGRLRQGGLNMSKMGRKITALMLALLMATSTCSVGLAAQEQVGSIGTAVSASAGDTVTVTFDSQGGAELAPVETTAGSTVLLPENPSKPGYAFKGWYTEPNGEGSLFYIDTPVTESLTVYAYWEEIPTGIIDEQPSDNFYEIFVRAFCDSDGDGIGDFNGLASKMDYLQDLGITGIWLMPITESGSYHGYDTVDYYSVEQDYGTMEDFENMLDEAHAHGIKVIMDLVVNHCGSGNPWFRDAITNPETSPYRDYFKIEKSTDYDEDKDNNATDDAHSGNKRVWQQWRATPGYRYLGLFGGGMPDLNYDNPAVHEEMINAGQFWLEKGVDGFRLDAARHIYGDYLDTMYTPEIADKNAAWWKEFRAGMEEVNPDVFLVGEVWEENTDRMVPFVQEGALQNTFDFSLASELLEVAQTEHNGNFVSELCEVFDKFGFASNGTFEDCTFLTNHDQNRTMSVMEGNEDHAKTAASLYLTLPGNTFIYYGEEVGLQGMKPDQNIREPMPWYESNEGEGLTDWLNGKNKYSLGGETSVEAQVDDPDSMLNHYKELLSWRNEIRALKDGDVAEYDTGNNGVASYIRMTQDDSVLVATNLTGNEITVEVKPDAEFGSFSKILKKFSVDTVSKLEDGMLTIAPYSTVVLSGDVKPGQYSVAYSKNVKLSVDGEEQKLANLIGLYTADAEDGVVTLEFVPAVEGKEIAGVLVNGESVDFDDSAVFTYELNPSEQMHTTFAFTVVDKRVLRMTLETAQKALDEADKDAMLPAVLEAMENAIAAAQEIIDNPTATQTEIDQAWSGLLDALHCIDFVKGDKTYLEELVAIAEQIDLNEFTSAYNEEFNIAFVDAQDVLADENAMEDEINAAADALEQALLGLVRRADTSELEAVIAKAKGLNLDEYIEAGKAEMAQALEAANVIVEDRDATQEDVDNAAITLTEALAAMRKIADKDALRALIASMETVDLSGFTAKSVAAFQQVLNTAKAMANDAALSEDDQDKVDAMSDALQDAYNSLEKKETTTHNSSSGSSSSSSSNKTAFTTATAVAITAGQSVGTSSAVRSVISDTTLPFALKRGSAYCFKMTVTNGSTVMPSFTVGNGDVFKTQFVAKIGNDYYFRIWAIGAPGQSAGIYTQMPGEAPQCHCVVTVA
;
A
#
# COMPACT_ATOMS: atom_id res chain seq x y z
N MET A 1 45.02 70.95 -23.85
CA MET A 1 46.24 71.77 -23.80
C MET A 1 47.03 71.32 -22.57
N ASP A 2 48.32 71.11 -22.75
CA ASP A 2 49.36 70.63 -21.82
C ASP A 2 49.22 70.78 -20.28
N LEU A 3 49.64 69.70 -19.57
CA LEU A 3 50.51 69.67 -18.36
C LEU A 3 49.96 70.28 -17.03
N GLN A 4 50.34 69.87 -15.80
CA GLN A 4 51.21 68.78 -15.31
C GLN A 4 51.02 68.52 -13.78
N LYS A 5 51.49 67.34 -13.30
CA LYS A 5 51.92 67.00 -11.91
C LYS A 5 50.83 67.01 -10.80
N GLY A 6 50.64 65.97 -9.98
CA GLY A 6 51.07 64.56 -10.05
C GLY A 6 51.78 64.00 -8.81
N ARG A 7 51.17 62.95 -8.22
CA ARG A 7 51.65 61.83 -7.37
C ARG A 7 50.39 61.22 -6.70
N LEU A 8 50.22 59.92 -6.47
CA LEU A 8 51.17 58.85 -6.13
C LEU A 8 51.12 57.63 -7.09
N ARG A 9 51.63 56.47 -6.65
CA ARG A 9 51.92 55.28 -7.47
C ARG A 9 50.82 54.21 -7.45
N GLN A 10 50.68 53.55 -8.61
CA GLN A 10 50.33 52.14 -8.84
C GLN A 10 49.85 51.31 -7.63
N GLY A 11 48.56 50.99 -7.64
CA GLY A 11 48.00 49.71 -7.22
C GLY A 11 47.00 49.27 -8.30
N GLY A 12 47.10 48.05 -8.81
CA GLY A 12 46.21 47.57 -9.86
C GLY A 12 44.94 46.96 -9.25
N LEU A 13 43.81 47.66 -9.36
CA LEU A 13 42.51 47.11 -8.97
C LEU A 13 42.06 46.03 -9.97
N ASN A 14 42.13 44.78 -9.53
CA ASN A 14 41.63 43.64 -10.28
C ASN A 14 40.17 43.39 -9.86
N MET A 15 39.20 43.96 -10.59
CA MET A 15 37.78 43.77 -10.28
C MET A 15 37.40 42.28 -10.38
N SER A 16 36.67 41.79 -9.38
CA SER A 16 36.11 40.44 -9.30
C SER A 16 35.18 40.13 -10.49
N LYS A 17 34.79 38.86 -10.67
CA LYS A 17 33.72 38.48 -11.61
C LYS A 17 32.41 39.18 -11.24
N MET A 18 32.06 39.15 -9.96
CA MET A 18 30.85 39.70 -9.35
C MET A 18 30.62 41.18 -9.73
N GLY A 19 31.62 42.04 -9.50
CA GLY A 19 31.54 43.46 -9.87
C GLY A 19 31.43 43.74 -11.37
N ARG A 20 31.65 42.74 -12.24
CA ARG A 20 31.38 42.85 -13.69
C ARG A 20 29.96 42.41 -14.05
N LYS A 21 29.38 41.41 -13.37
CA LYS A 21 27.96 41.04 -13.49
C LYS A 21 27.08 42.24 -13.16
N ILE A 22 27.24 42.83 -11.96
CA ILE A 22 26.41 43.97 -11.50
C ILE A 22 26.58 45.21 -12.39
N THR A 23 27.82 45.52 -12.81
CA THR A 23 28.06 46.62 -13.77
C THR A 23 27.39 46.36 -15.12
N ALA A 24 27.29 45.10 -15.57
CA ALA A 24 26.61 44.74 -16.81
C ALA A 24 25.08 44.76 -16.66
N LEU A 25 24.53 44.36 -15.50
CA LEU A 25 23.10 44.41 -15.20
C LEU A 25 22.60 45.87 -15.22
N MET A 26 23.29 46.78 -14.54
CA MET A 26 23.01 48.22 -14.62
C MET A 26 23.16 48.78 -16.05
N LEU A 27 24.06 48.22 -16.87
CA LEU A 27 24.20 48.62 -18.27
C LEU A 27 23.07 48.08 -19.17
N ALA A 28 22.50 46.92 -18.84
CA ALA A 28 21.40 46.29 -19.56
C ALA A 28 20.09 47.07 -19.37
N LEU A 29 19.75 47.44 -18.12
CA LEU A 29 18.62 48.34 -17.81
C LEU A 29 18.77 49.74 -18.45
N LEU A 30 19.95 50.08 -18.99
CA LEU A 30 20.26 51.32 -19.70
C LEU A 30 20.32 51.19 -21.24
N MET A 31 20.20 49.99 -21.84
CA MET A 31 20.49 49.77 -23.27
C MET A 31 19.59 48.77 -24.04
N ALA A 32 18.42 48.38 -23.52
CA ALA A 32 17.57 47.37 -24.16
C ALA A 32 16.88 47.84 -25.47
N THR A 33 17.43 47.47 -26.64
CA THR A 33 16.73 47.59 -27.95
C THR A 33 17.02 46.41 -28.91
N SER A 34 15.96 45.79 -29.43
CA SER A 34 15.87 44.87 -30.60
C SER A 34 16.66 43.54 -30.65
N THR A 35 15.93 42.44 -30.44
CA THR A 35 15.87 41.16 -31.21
C THR A 35 17.05 40.65 -32.08
N CYS A 36 17.40 39.36 -31.98
CA CYS A 36 17.23 38.32 -33.06
C CYS A 36 17.64 36.89 -32.59
N SER A 37 17.39 35.85 -33.41
CA SER A 37 17.48 34.41 -33.04
C SER A 37 18.09 33.48 -34.12
N VAL A 38 18.97 32.54 -33.75
CA VAL A 38 19.42 31.29 -34.46
C VAL A 38 20.27 30.43 -33.49
N GLY A 39 20.49 29.10 -33.63
CA GLY A 39 19.98 28.08 -34.59
C GLY A 39 21.08 27.15 -35.18
N LEU A 40 20.83 25.82 -35.23
CA LEU A 40 21.63 24.74 -35.92
C LEU A 40 23.04 24.42 -35.32
N ALA A 41 23.80 23.34 -35.65
CA ALA A 41 23.61 21.94 -36.17
C ALA A 41 25.04 21.29 -36.39
N ALA A 42 25.29 20.00 -36.70
CA ALA A 42 24.73 18.65 -36.40
C ALA A 42 25.64 17.55 -37.05
N GLN A 43 25.45 16.24 -36.74
CA GLN A 43 26.04 15.05 -37.45
C GLN A 43 27.59 14.89 -37.36
N GLU A 44 28.33 13.79 -37.67
CA GLU A 44 28.11 12.34 -38.00
C GLU A 44 29.46 11.55 -37.68
N GLN A 45 29.84 10.32 -38.08
CA GLN A 45 29.45 9.36 -39.15
C GLN A 45 29.83 7.88 -38.85
N VAL A 46 28.87 6.95 -39.08
CA VAL A 46 28.91 5.54 -39.58
C VAL A 46 30.22 4.68 -39.59
N GLY A 47 30.09 3.39 -39.22
CA GLY A 47 31.03 2.29 -39.55
C GLY A 47 30.38 0.88 -39.54
N SER A 48 30.81 -0.05 -40.41
CA SER A 48 30.21 -1.41 -40.63
C SER A 48 31.19 -2.33 -41.43
N ILE A 49 30.99 -3.62 -41.79
CA ILE A 49 29.79 -4.50 -41.94
C ILE A 49 30.16 -5.98 -41.63
N GLY A 50 29.25 -6.75 -40.99
CA GLY A 50 29.25 -8.24 -40.98
C GLY A 50 30.10 -8.90 -39.88
N THR A 51 29.94 -10.19 -39.54
CA THR A 51 29.08 -11.28 -40.07
C THR A 51 28.68 -12.26 -38.94
N ALA A 52 27.69 -13.13 -39.19
CA ALA A 52 27.09 -14.04 -38.20
C ALA A 52 28.05 -15.03 -37.51
N VAL A 53 27.73 -15.35 -36.26
CA VAL A 53 28.22 -16.51 -35.48
C VAL A 53 27.01 -17.23 -34.87
N SER A 54 27.13 -18.53 -34.63
CA SER A 54 26.09 -19.41 -34.07
C SER A 54 25.78 -19.12 -32.60
N ALA A 55 24.58 -19.49 -32.16
CA ALA A 55 24.29 -19.67 -30.74
C ALA A 55 25.25 -20.71 -30.12
N SER A 56 25.78 -20.39 -28.94
CA SER A 56 26.32 -21.38 -27.99
C SER A 56 25.19 -21.88 -27.11
N ALA A 57 25.23 -23.16 -26.73
CA ALA A 57 24.51 -23.59 -25.54
C ALA A 57 25.13 -22.89 -24.32
N GLY A 58 24.32 -22.52 -23.33
CA GLY A 58 24.83 -22.29 -21.99
C GLY A 58 25.22 -23.65 -21.38
N ASP A 59 26.23 -23.65 -20.50
CA ASP A 59 26.59 -24.86 -19.79
C ASP A 59 25.45 -25.25 -18.83
N THR A 60 25.06 -26.53 -18.86
CA THR A 60 24.08 -27.09 -17.91
C THR A 60 24.73 -27.22 -16.55
N VAL A 61 24.05 -26.72 -15.53
CA VAL A 61 24.49 -26.75 -14.13
C VAL A 61 23.46 -27.52 -13.30
N THR A 62 23.92 -28.13 -12.22
CA THR A 62 23.11 -29.05 -11.40
C THR A 62 23.14 -28.57 -9.95
N VAL A 63 21.98 -28.34 -9.35
CA VAL A 63 21.84 -28.18 -7.90
C VAL A 63 21.56 -29.55 -7.31
N THR A 64 22.39 -29.99 -6.37
CA THR A 64 22.19 -31.24 -5.62
C THR A 64 21.71 -30.90 -4.21
N PHE A 65 20.61 -31.50 -3.78
CA PHE A 65 20.01 -31.25 -2.47
C PHE A 65 20.44 -32.36 -1.49
N ASP A 66 21.37 -32.04 -0.60
CA ASP A 66 21.85 -32.92 0.46
C ASP A 66 21.03 -32.67 1.74
N SER A 67 20.11 -33.57 2.02
CA SER A 67 19.17 -33.49 3.13
C SER A 67 19.81 -33.61 4.52
N GLN A 68 21.12 -33.85 4.62
CA GLN A 68 21.86 -34.04 5.89
C GLN A 68 21.16 -35.00 6.88
N GLY A 69 20.49 -36.04 6.36
CA GLY A 69 19.79 -37.07 7.15
C GLY A 69 18.27 -37.06 7.04
N GLY A 70 17.65 -36.05 6.38
CA GLY A 70 16.26 -36.14 5.94
C GLY A 70 16.09 -36.97 4.66
N ALA A 71 14.90 -36.95 4.06
CA ALA A 71 14.60 -37.70 2.83
C ALA A 71 15.57 -37.39 1.65
N GLU A 72 15.89 -38.40 0.81
CA GLU A 72 16.68 -38.18 -0.43
C GLU A 72 15.87 -37.38 -1.46
N LEU A 73 16.46 -36.29 -1.98
CA LEU A 73 15.83 -35.41 -2.96
C LEU A 73 16.55 -35.46 -4.32
N ALA A 74 15.78 -35.30 -5.40
CA ALA A 74 16.32 -35.35 -6.75
C ALA A 74 17.12 -34.06 -7.08
N PRO A 75 18.31 -34.17 -7.70
CA PRO A 75 19.06 -33.01 -8.15
C PRO A 75 18.34 -32.34 -9.34
N VAL A 76 18.35 -31.00 -9.37
CA VAL A 76 17.69 -30.20 -10.42
C VAL A 76 18.73 -29.65 -11.39
N GLU A 77 18.54 -29.89 -12.69
CA GLU A 77 19.36 -29.29 -13.75
C GLU A 77 18.76 -27.97 -14.26
N THR A 78 19.59 -26.94 -14.37
CA THR A 78 19.24 -25.64 -14.95
C THR A 78 20.35 -25.14 -15.90
N THR A 79 20.20 -23.94 -16.45
CA THR A 79 21.26 -23.29 -17.26
C THR A 79 22.09 -22.36 -16.39
N ALA A 80 23.40 -22.28 -16.60
CA ALA A 80 24.28 -21.37 -15.85
C ALA A 80 23.76 -19.91 -15.86
N GLY A 81 23.47 -19.38 -14.67
CA GLY A 81 22.89 -18.05 -14.45
C GLY A 81 21.36 -18.01 -14.32
N SER A 82 20.68 -19.14 -14.41
CA SER A 82 19.25 -19.29 -14.08
C SER A 82 19.03 -19.68 -12.62
N THR A 83 17.83 -19.41 -12.11
CA THR A 83 17.34 -19.86 -10.80
C THR A 83 16.87 -21.33 -10.86
N VAL A 84 16.50 -21.87 -9.70
CA VAL A 84 15.99 -23.24 -9.51
C VAL A 84 14.80 -23.20 -8.55
N LEU A 85 13.68 -23.83 -8.95
CA LEU A 85 12.60 -24.14 -8.01
C LEU A 85 13.15 -25.08 -6.95
N LEU A 86 12.96 -24.74 -5.68
CA LEU A 86 13.34 -25.63 -4.58
C LEU A 86 12.47 -26.90 -4.63
N PRO A 87 13.01 -28.08 -4.25
CA PRO A 87 12.18 -29.24 -3.96
C PRO A 87 11.28 -28.95 -2.75
N GLU A 88 10.28 -29.79 -2.54
CA GLU A 88 9.53 -29.84 -1.28
C GLU A 88 10.51 -29.90 -0.09
N ASN A 89 10.20 -29.18 1.00
CA ASN A 89 11.03 -29.19 2.19
C ASN A 89 11.21 -30.64 2.68
N PRO A 90 12.45 -31.09 2.95
CA PRO A 90 12.66 -32.43 3.48
C PRO A 90 12.13 -32.50 4.90
N SER A 91 11.64 -33.68 5.31
CA SER A 91 11.34 -34.00 6.69
C SER A 91 12.50 -34.75 7.35
N LYS A 92 12.61 -34.65 8.68
CA LYS A 92 13.58 -35.38 9.52
C LYS A 92 13.06 -35.48 10.97
N PRO A 93 12.66 -36.66 11.45
CA PRO A 93 12.09 -36.83 12.80
C PRO A 93 12.98 -36.27 13.90
N GLY A 94 12.39 -35.50 14.83
CA GLY A 94 13.08 -34.82 15.93
C GLY A 94 13.84 -33.53 15.55
N TYR A 95 13.70 -33.03 14.31
CA TYR A 95 14.36 -31.80 13.87
C TYR A 95 13.44 -30.88 13.07
N ALA A 96 13.46 -29.59 13.37
CA ALA A 96 12.81 -28.56 12.56
C ALA A 96 13.72 -28.19 11.37
N PHE A 97 13.16 -28.16 10.16
CA PHE A 97 13.86 -27.67 8.98
C PHE A 97 14.05 -26.15 9.05
N LYS A 98 15.24 -25.66 8.71
CA LYS A 98 15.62 -24.24 8.83
C LYS A 98 16.19 -23.65 7.53
N GLY A 99 15.91 -24.28 6.39
CA GLY A 99 16.29 -23.80 5.06
C GLY A 99 17.50 -24.53 4.44
N TRP A 100 17.77 -24.20 3.18
CA TRP A 100 18.90 -24.74 2.41
C TRP A 100 20.12 -23.80 2.48
N TYR A 101 21.32 -24.35 2.64
CA TYR A 101 22.56 -23.58 2.79
C TYR A 101 23.65 -24.04 1.83
N THR A 102 24.58 -23.16 1.45
CA THR A 102 25.67 -23.51 0.52
C THR A 102 26.77 -24.37 1.15
N GLU A 103 26.83 -24.47 2.48
CA GLU A 103 27.75 -25.34 3.21
C GLU A 103 27.00 -26.16 4.28
N PRO A 104 27.56 -27.30 4.76
CA PRO A 104 26.92 -28.16 5.76
C PRO A 104 26.50 -27.47 7.07
N ASN A 105 25.58 -28.10 7.81
CA ASN A 105 25.12 -27.68 9.14
C ASN A 105 24.64 -26.21 9.29
N GLY A 106 24.21 -25.55 8.21
CA GLY A 106 23.78 -24.14 8.24
C GLY A 106 24.92 -23.13 8.10
N GLU A 107 26.13 -23.59 7.74
CA GLU A 107 27.27 -22.72 7.41
C GLU A 107 27.13 -22.15 5.97
N GLY A 108 27.95 -21.16 5.62
CA GLY A 108 27.93 -20.52 4.30
C GLY A 108 26.83 -19.47 4.14
N SER A 109 26.10 -19.52 3.01
CA SER A 109 24.99 -18.60 2.69
C SER A 109 23.68 -19.38 2.54
N LEU A 110 22.55 -18.76 2.88
CA LEU A 110 21.22 -19.30 2.59
C LEU A 110 21.04 -19.41 1.06
N PHE A 111 20.58 -20.56 0.61
CA PHE A 111 20.18 -20.85 -0.76
C PHE A 111 18.65 -20.87 -0.83
N TYR A 112 18.10 -20.02 -1.68
CA TYR A 112 16.66 -19.82 -1.85
C TYR A 112 16.33 -19.63 -3.34
N ILE A 113 15.04 -19.65 -3.69
CA ILE A 113 14.54 -19.72 -5.08
C ILE A 113 15.19 -18.71 -6.05
N ASP A 114 15.46 -17.48 -5.62
CA ASP A 114 16.08 -16.43 -6.44
C ASP A 114 17.62 -16.53 -6.59
N THR A 115 18.26 -17.53 -5.97
CA THR A 115 19.72 -17.70 -6.00
C THR A 115 20.17 -18.14 -7.40
N PRO A 116 20.90 -17.30 -8.18
CA PRO A 116 21.25 -17.65 -9.56
C PRO A 116 22.37 -18.68 -9.59
N VAL A 117 22.11 -19.85 -10.18
CA VAL A 117 23.02 -20.99 -10.19
C VAL A 117 24.07 -20.78 -11.28
N THR A 118 25.23 -20.20 -10.93
CA THR A 118 26.31 -19.92 -11.91
C THR A 118 27.21 -21.12 -12.22
N GLU A 119 27.29 -22.09 -11.30
CA GLU A 119 27.98 -23.37 -11.48
C GLU A 119 27.25 -24.47 -10.68
N SER A 120 27.52 -25.75 -10.96
CA SER A 120 26.89 -26.85 -10.22
C SER A 120 27.36 -26.88 -8.77
N LEU A 121 26.43 -26.87 -7.82
CA LEU A 121 26.69 -26.92 -6.39
C LEU A 121 25.85 -27.97 -5.67
N THR A 122 26.29 -28.34 -4.47
CA THR A 122 25.45 -29.02 -3.47
C THR A 122 24.95 -27.96 -2.49
N VAL A 123 23.68 -28.08 -2.08
CA VAL A 123 23.08 -27.29 -1.01
C VAL A 123 22.60 -28.24 0.09
N TYR A 124 22.67 -27.78 1.33
CA TYR A 124 22.59 -28.61 2.52
C TYR A 124 21.42 -28.18 3.40
N ALA A 125 20.56 -29.13 3.79
CA ALA A 125 19.40 -28.84 4.64
C ALA A 125 19.85 -28.53 6.07
N TYR A 126 19.60 -27.31 6.56
CA TYR A 126 19.86 -26.97 7.96
C TYR A 126 18.71 -27.47 8.85
N TRP A 127 19.08 -27.96 10.03
CA TRP A 127 18.22 -28.63 10.99
C TRP A 127 18.48 -28.07 12.38
N GLU A 128 17.42 -27.66 13.07
CA GLU A 128 17.47 -27.40 14.51
C GLU A 128 16.91 -28.61 15.26
N GLU A 129 17.59 -29.05 16.32
CA GLU A 129 17.14 -30.15 17.17
C GLU A 129 15.98 -29.70 18.05
N ILE A 130 14.88 -30.44 17.99
CA ILE A 130 13.68 -30.16 18.78
C ILE A 130 13.88 -30.73 20.20
N PRO A 131 13.57 -29.98 21.27
CA PRO A 131 13.59 -30.50 22.63
C PRO A 131 12.46 -31.52 22.83
N THR A 132 12.80 -32.78 23.09
CA THR A 132 11.82 -33.84 23.38
C THR A 132 11.76 -34.13 24.89
N GLY A 133 10.60 -34.59 25.38
CA GLY A 133 10.39 -34.88 26.81
C GLY A 133 10.17 -33.63 27.68
N ILE A 134 9.66 -32.55 27.09
CA ILE A 134 8.90 -31.53 27.81
C ILE A 134 7.45 -32.05 27.88
N ILE A 135 6.78 -31.90 29.03
CA ILE A 135 5.33 -32.13 29.09
C ILE A 135 4.65 -30.88 28.53
N ASP A 136 4.13 -30.97 27.31
CA ASP A 136 3.33 -29.91 26.68
C ASP A 136 1.88 -30.07 27.14
N GLU A 137 1.51 -29.42 28.25
CA GLU A 137 0.11 -29.41 28.69
C GLU A 137 -0.77 -28.70 27.65
N GLN A 138 -1.89 -29.33 27.30
CA GLN A 138 -2.81 -28.93 26.23
C GLN A 138 -4.17 -28.57 26.85
N PRO A 139 -4.35 -27.35 27.43
CA PRO A 139 -5.64 -26.90 27.94
C PRO A 139 -6.73 -27.09 26.88
N SER A 140 -7.85 -27.69 27.27
CA SER A 140 -8.90 -28.01 26.29
C SER A 140 -10.30 -27.62 26.71
N ASP A 141 -11.19 -27.51 25.73
CA ASP A 141 -12.63 -27.53 25.89
C ASP A 141 -13.25 -28.58 24.94
N ASN A 142 -14.49 -28.93 25.24
CA ASN A 142 -15.28 -29.85 24.44
C ASN A 142 -16.23 -29.02 23.59
N PHE A 143 -15.85 -28.78 22.34
CA PHE A 143 -16.62 -28.05 21.36
C PHE A 143 -17.62 -28.95 20.64
N TYR A 144 -18.78 -28.38 20.33
CA TYR A 144 -19.83 -29.05 19.55
C TYR A 144 -20.17 -28.19 18.33
N GLU A 145 -19.96 -28.73 17.13
CA GLU A 145 -20.14 -28.04 15.84
C GLU A 145 -21.60 -28.09 15.41
N ILE A 146 -22.22 -26.92 15.20
CA ILE A 146 -23.66 -26.75 14.98
C ILE A 146 -23.93 -26.08 13.64
N PHE A 147 -24.71 -26.76 12.80
CA PHE A 147 -25.40 -26.12 11.69
C PHE A 147 -26.77 -25.61 12.17
N VAL A 148 -26.85 -24.31 12.51
CA VAL A 148 -28.05 -23.69 13.12
C VAL A 148 -29.33 -24.07 12.36
N ARG A 149 -29.31 -23.93 11.02
CA ARG A 149 -30.37 -24.30 10.06
C ARG A 149 -30.98 -25.69 10.24
N ALA A 150 -30.20 -26.65 10.74
CA ALA A 150 -30.59 -28.05 10.91
C ALA A 150 -30.83 -28.45 12.37
N PHE A 151 -30.41 -27.63 13.35
CA PHE A 151 -30.33 -28.05 14.74
C PHE A 151 -31.67 -28.00 15.48
N CYS A 152 -32.33 -26.84 15.59
CA CYS A 152 -33.64 -26.75 16.26
C CYS A 152 -34.46 -25.54 15.78
N ASP A 153 -35.73 -25.78 15.41
CA ASP A 153 -36.72 -24.78 14.96
C ASP A 153 -37.66 -24.36 16.12
N SER A 154 -37.75 -23.07 16.44
CA SER A 154 -38.61 -22.52 17.50
C SER A 154 -39.92 -21.88 17.02
N ASP A 155 -40.09 -21.66 15.72
CA ASP A 155 -41.11 -20.81 15.09
C ASP A 155 -42.12 -21.64 14.25
N GLY A 156 -41.64 -22.72 13.62
CA GLY A 156 -42.38 -23.69 12.85
C GLY A 156 -42.34 -23.50 11.33
N ASP A 157 -41.39 -22.73 10.79
CA ASP A 157 -41.19 -22.58 9.35
C ASP A 157 -40.38 -23.74 8.70
N GLY A 158 -39.67 -24.54 9.51
CA GLY A 158 -38.83 -25.66 9.09
C GLY A 158 -37.33 -25.37 9.06
N ILE A 159 -36.87 -24.18 9.44
CA ILE A 159 -35.46 -23.81 9.58
C ILE A 159 -35.10 -23.72 11.08
N GLY A 160 -33.90 -24.20 11.44
CA GLY A 160 -33.38 -24.01 12.79
C GLY A 160 -32.79 -22.61 13.00
N ASP A 161 -33.00 -22.07 14.20
CA ASP A 161 -32.81 -20.65 14.53
C ASP A 161 -32.10 -20.42 15.89
N PHE A 162 -31.73 -19.17 16.21
CA PHE A 162 -30.98 -18.86 17.44
C PHE A 162 -31.76 -19.13 18.74
N ASN A 163 -33.07 -18.88 18.80
CA ASN A 163 -33.91 -19.21 19.96
C ASN A 163 -34.10 -20.73 20.08
N GLY A 164 -34.21 -21.41 18.94
CA GLY A 164 -34.21 -22.87 18.85
C GLY A 164 -32.92 -23.46 19.43
N LEU A 165 -31.76 -22.93 19.06
CA LEU A 165 -30.46 -23.29 19.65
C LEU A 165 -30.38 -22.99 21.15
N ALA A 166 -30.77 -21.78 21.58
CA ALA A 166 -30.80 -21.41 23.00
C ALA A 166 -31.65 -22.38 23.85
N SER A 167 -32.74 -22.91 23.30
CA SER A 167 -33.59 -23.92 23.98
C SER A 167 -32.90 -25.27 24.25
N LYS A 168 -31.66 -25.47 23.79
CA LYS A 168 -30.89 -26.73 23.90
C LYS A 168 -29.62 -26.62 24.77
N MET A 169 -29.36 -25.50 25.43
CA MET A 169 -28.17 -25.37 26.29
C MET A 169 -28.15 -26.37 27.47
N ASP A 170 -29.33 -26.69 28.03
CA ASP A 170 -29.54 -27.80 28.99
C ASP A 170 -29.00 -29.15 28.44
N TYR A 171 -29.24 -29.46 27.16
CA TYR A 171 -28.80 -30.71 26.51
C TYR A 171 -27.29 -30.75 26.31
N LEU A 172 -26.71 -29.64 25.85
CA LEU A 172 -25.26 -29.53 25.61
C LEU A 172 -24.49 -29.60 26.93
N GLN A 173 -24.95 -28.91 27.98
CA GLN A 173 -24.35 -29.00 29.31
C GLN A 173 -24.47 -30.42 29.91
N ASP A 174 -25.62 -31.09 29.76
CA ASP A 174 -25.82 -32.46 30.25
C ASP A 174 -25.01 -33.52 29.47
N LEU A 175 -24.68 -33.26 28.20
CA LEU A 175 -23.74 -34.07 27.40
C LEU A 175 -22.27 -33.88 27.85
N GLY A 176 -21.93 -32.72 28.42
CA GLY A 176 -20.58 -32.38 28.90
C GLY A 176 -19.80 -31.42 28.00
N ILE A 177 -20.50 -30.70 27.13
CA ILE A 177 -19.98 -29.68 26.21
C ILE A 177 -19.59 -28.41 26.99
N THR A 178 -18.47 -27.78 26.62
CA THR A 178 -18.00 -26.50 27.20
C THR A 178 -17.76 -25.41 26.16
N GLY A 179 -17.90 -25.71 24.87
CA GLY A 179 -17.97 -24.73 23.79
C GLY A 179 -18.87 -25.17 22.64
N ILE A 180 -19.34 -24.22 21.82
CA ILE A 180 -20.00 -24.52 20.54
C ILE A 180 -19.30 -23.77 19.40
N TRP A 181 -19.14 -24.44 18.27
CA TRP A 181 -18.73 -23.84 17.01
C TRP A 181 -19.96 -23.71 16.11
N LEU A 182 -20.32 -22.48 15.76
CA LEU A 182 -21.39 -22.20 14.82
C LEU A 182 -20.82 -22.17 13.39
N MET A 183 -21.35 -23.01 12.50
CA MET A 183 -21.22 -22.83 11.04
C MET A 183 -21.70 -21.41 10.64
N PRO A 184 -21.26 -20.84 9.50
CA PRO A 184 -21.29 -19.38 9.33
C PRO A 184 -22.68 -18.79 9.46
N ILE A 185 -22.81 -17.86 10.41
CA ILE A 185 -24.05 -17.20 10.81
C ILE A 185 -24.22 -15.80 10.19
N THR A 186 -23.28 -15.36 9.35
CA THR A 186 -23.35 -14.09 8.60
C THR A 186 -24.32 -14.20 7.42
N GLU A 187 -25.05 -13.12 7.10
CA GLU A 187 -25.88 -13.01 5.89
C GLU A 187 -25.14 -13.51 4.64
N SER A 188 -25.72 -14.50 3.95
CA SER A 188 -25.04 -15.28 2.90
C SER A 188 -25.82 -15.38 1.58
N GLY A 189 -25.18 -15.88 0.53
CA GLY A 189 -25.80 -16.10 -0.79
C GLY A 189 -26.39 -17.51 -0.97
N SER A 190 -26.17 -18.39 0.01
CA SER A 190 -26.40 -19.84 -0.05
C SER A 190 -27.10 -20.35 1.20
N TYR A 191 -27.39 -21.65 1.25
CA TYR A 191 -27.91 -22.28 2.47
C TYR A 191 -26.80 -22.56 3.52
N HIS A 192 -25.53 -22.30 3.19
CA HIS A 192 -24.37 -22.82 3.94
C HIS A 192 -23.39 -21.74 4.45
N GLY A 193 -23.73 -20.45 4.37
CA GLY A 193 -22.96 -19.39 5.02
C GLY A 193 -21.69 -18.93 4.29
N TYR A 194 -20.85 -19.86 3.81
CA TYR A 194 -19.50 -19.61 3.24
C TYR A 194 -19.42 -18.66 2.01
N ASP A 195 -20.53 -18.11 1.52
CA ASP A 195 -20.54 -17.04 0.52
C ASP A 195 -21.07 -15.73 1.13
N THR A 196 -20.43 -15.28 2.22
CA THR A 196 -20.80 -14.09 3.02
C THR A 196 -21.05 -12.84 2.18
N VAL A 197 -22.25 -12.29 2.32
CA VAL A 197 -22.74 -11.08 1.64
C VAL A 197 -22.56 -9.84 2.52
N ASP A 198 -22.75 -9.96 3.84
CA ASP A 198 -22.49 -8.91 4.83
C ASP A 198 -21.89 -9.53 6.10
N TYR A 199 -20.70 -9.08 6.50
CA TYR A 199 -19.98 -9.57 7.69
C TYR A 199 -20.56 -9.04 9.01
N TYR A 200 -21.38 -7.97 8.97
CA TYR A 200 -21.88 -7.28 10.16
C TYR A 200 -23.35 -7.57 10.47
N SER A 201 -23.98 -8.48 9.71
CA SER A 201 -25.37 -8.90 9.86
C SER A 201 -25.47 -10.41 10.04
N VAL A 202 -26.35 -10.87 10.95
CA VAL A 202 -26.74 -12.28 11.02
C VAL A 202 -27.58 -12.68 9.80
N GLU A 203 -27.47 -13.95 9.42
CA GLU A 203 -28.29 -14.63 8.42
C GLU A 203 -29.77 -14.55 8.82
N GLN A 204 -30.58 -13.90 7.98
CA GLN A 204 -31.99 -13.59 8.28
C GLN A 204 -32.87 -14.84 8.46
N ASP A 205 -32.47 -15.97 7.90
CA ASP A 205 -33.12 -17.27 8.12
C ASP A 205 -32.95 -17.81 9.56
N TYR A 206 -32.02 -17.29 10.37
CA TYR A 206 -31.77 -17.75 11.76
C TYR A 206 -32.34 -16.82 12.84
N GLY A 207 -32.90 -15.67 12.47
CA GLY A 207 -33.48 -14.68 13.39
C GLY A 207 -32.86 -13.28 13.26
N THR A 208 -32.86 -12.52 14.35
CA THR A 208 -32.26 -11.18 14.42
C THR A 208 -31.01 -11.15 15.30
N MET A 209 -30.26 -10.04 15.25
CA MET A 209 -29.13 -9.82 16.15
C MET A 209 -29.54 -9.83 17.63
N GLU A 210 -30.79 -9.44 17.97
CA GLU A 210 -31.31 -9.54 19.34
C GLU A 210 -31.50 -11.02 19.74
N ASP A 211 -31.95 -11.89 18.83
CA ASP A 211 -32.08 -13.34 19.08
C ASP A 211 -30.70 -14.01 19.22
N PHE A 212 -29.70 -13.57 18.44
CA PHE A 212 -28.32 -14.01 18.58
C PHE A 212 -27.68 -13.57 19.91
N GLU A 213 -27.82 -12.30 20.30
CA GLU A 213 -27.34 -11.77 21.59
C GLU A 213 -27.99 -12.53 22.77
N ASN A 214 -29.28 -12.87 22.70
CA ASN A 214 -29.94 -13.71 23.71
C ASN A 214 -29.41 -15.16 23.73
N MET A 215 -29.01 -15.72 22.59
CA MET A 215 -28.43 -17.07 22.50
C MET A 215 -27.02 -17.12 23.10
N LEU A 216 -26.20 -16.08 22.90
CA LEU A 216 -24.92 -15.91 23.59
C LEU A 216 -25.10 -15.84 25.13
N ASP A 217 -26.00 -14.97 25.61
CA ASP A 217 -26.32 -14.82 27.03
C ASP A 217 -26.73 -16.17 27.68
N GLU A 218 -27.53 -16.99 26.99
CA GLU A 218 -27.96 -18.31 27.49
C GLU A 218 -26.83 -19.36 27.44
N ALA A 219 -25.97 -19.36 26.41
CA ALA A 219 -24.80 -20.23 26.34
C ALA A 219 -23.80 -19.93 27.46
N HIS A 220 -23.46 -18.64 27.64
CA HIS A 220 -22.59 -18.16 28.71
C HIS A 220 -23.17 -18.44 30.11
N ALA A 221 -24.49 -18.35 30.28
CA ALA A 221 -25.16 -18.75 31.53
C ALA A 221 -25.01 -20.24 31.87
N HIS A 222 -24.81 -21.10 30.86
CA HIS A 222 -24.50 -22.52 31.00
C HIS A 222 -23.00 -22.82 31.09
N GLY A 223 -22.13 -21.82 31.00
CA GLY A 223 -20.67 -22.00 30.96
C GLY A 223 -20.16 -22.59 29.64
N ILE A 224 -20.91 -22.38 28.55
CA ILE A 224 -20.57 -22.83 27.19
C ILE A 224 -20.03 -21.62 26.42
N LYS A 225 -18.78 -21.67 25.97
CA LYS A 225 -18.18 -20.69 25.03
C LYS A 225 -18.89 -20.75 23.67
N VAL A 226 -18.96 -19.64 22.95
CA VAL A 226 -19.48 -19.59 21.58
C VAL A 226 -18.42 -19.05 20.64
N ILE A 227 -17.95 -19.90 19.73
CA ILE A 227 -17.14 -19.49 18.57
C ILE A 227 -17.96 -19.60 17.29
N MET A 228 -17.64 -18.77 16.30
CA MET A 228 -18.32 -18.80 15.00
C MET A 228 -17.33 -18.93 13.85
N ASP A 229 -17.82 -19.44 12.73
CA ASP A 229 -17.12 -19.35 11.45
C ASP A 229 -16.94 -17.89 11.00
N LEU A 230 -15.70 -17.54 10.64
CA LEU A 230 -15.34 -16.28 9.99
C LEU A 230 -14.72 -16.56 8.63
N VAL A 231 -15.41 -16.13 7.56
CA VAL A 231 -15.03 -16.42 6.17
C VAL A 231 -13.98 -15.41 5.68
N VAL A 232 -12.71 -15.73 5.93
CA VAL A 232 -11.57 -14.80 5.81
C VAL A 232 -10.91 -14.79 4.42
N ASN A 233 -10.72 -15.95 3.76
CA ASN A 233 -10.08 -15.98 2.43
C ASN A 233 -10.90 -15.24 1.35
N HIS A 234 -12.22 -15.35 1.41
CA HIS A 234 -13.12 -14.96 0.33
C HIS A 234 -14.45 -14.43 0.86
N CYS A 235 -15.21 -13.76 0.00
CA CYS A 235 -16.60 -13.40 0.29
C CYS A 235 -17.53 -13.92 -0.82
N GLY A 236 -18.84 -13.81 -0.64
CA GLY A 236 -19.79 -14.18 -1.68
C GLY A 236 -19.82 -13.18 -2.84
N SER A 237 -20.09 -13.67 -4.05
CA SER A 237 -20.33 -12.82 -5.23
C SER A 237 -21.57 -11.91 -5.11
N GLY A 238 -22.37 -12.07 -4.05
CA GLY A 238 -23.41 -11.16 -3.62
C GLY A 238 -22.93 -9.93 -2.82
N ASN A 239 -21.72 -9.97 -2.25
CA ASN A 239 -21.14 -8.94 -1.38
C ASN A 239 -21.05 -7.56 -2.07
N PRO A 240 -21.42 -6.44 -1.40
CA PRO A 240 -21.37 -5.10 -1.97
C PRO A 240 -20.00 -4.68 -2.51
N TRP A 241 -18.89 -5.01 -1.84
CA TRP A 241 -17.54 -4.67 -2.24
C TRP A 241 -17.21 -5.31 -3.59
N PHE A 242 -17.38 -6.63 -3.71
CA PHE A 242 -17.12 -7.35 -4.96
C PHE A 242 -18.01 -6.85 -6.09
N ARG A 243 -19.30 -6.63 -5.82
CA ARG A 243 -20.27 -6.20 -6.83
C ARG A 243 -19.94 -4.84 -7.43
N ASP A 244 -19.44 -3.89 -6.64
CA ASP A 244 -18.95 -2.63 -7.17
C ASP A 244 -17.59 -2.81 -7.88
N ALA A 245 -16.65 -3.53 -7.27
CA ALA A 245 -15.33 -3.80 -7.82
C ALA A 245 -15.38 -4.42 -9.23
N ILE A 246 -16.21 -5.45 -9.44
CA ILE A 246 -16.31 -6.17 -10.71
C ILE A 246 -17.24 -5.47 -11.73
N THR A 247 -18.13 -4.57 -11.28
CA THR A 247 -18.98 -3.76 -12.19
C THR A 247 -18.25 -2.50 -12.67
N ASN A 248 -17.45 -1.88 -11.80
CA ASN A 248 -16.76 -0.63 -12.02
C ASN A 248 -15.22 -0.75 -11.86
N PRO A 249 -14.54 -1.73 -12.50
CA PRO A 249 -13.15 -2.11 -12.19
C PRO A 249 -12.06 -1.09 -12.56
N GLU A 250 -12.43 0.10 -13.08
CA GLU A 250 -11.49 1.20 -13.36
C GLU A 250 -11.75 2.44 -12.48
N THR A 251 -12.73 2.36 -11.56
CA THR A 251 -13.15 3.49 -10.70
C THR A 251 -13.66 3.11 -9.30
N SER A 252 -13.91 1.82 -9.02
CA SER A 252 -14.38 1.37 -7.69
C SER A 252 -13.31 1.54 -6.62
N PRO A 253 -13.63 2.01 -5.40
CA PRO A 253 -12.69 2.00 -4.28
C PRO A 253 -12.36 0.57 -3.81
N TYR A 254 -13.29 -0.37 -4.00
CA TYR A 254 -13.12 -1.78 -3.66
C TYR A 254 -12.40 -2.57 -4.76
N ARG A 255 -11.94 -1.92 -5.84
CA ARG A 255 -11.26 -2.60 -6.96
C ARG A 255 -10.09 -3.45 -6.47
N ASP A 256 -9.28 -2.96 -5.54
CA ASP A 256 -8.11 -3.67 -5.03
C ASP A 256 -8.37 -4.45 -3.71
N TYR A 257 -9.64 -4.59 -3.29
CA TYR A 257 -10.04 -5.62 -2.30
C TYR A 257 -10.03 -7.03 -2.92
N PHE A 258 -9.96 -7.14 -4.26
CA PHE A 258 -10.06 -8.40 -5.00
C PHE A 258 -8.98 -8.50 -6.08
N LYS A 259 -8.50 -9.72 -6.33
CA LYS A 259 -7.51 -10.02 -7.38
C LYS A 259 -8.18 -9.99 -8.77
N ILE A 260 -8.42 -8.79 -9.31
CA ILE A 260 -9.12 -8.54 -10.59
C ILE A 260 -8.13 -8.16 -11.70
N GLU A 261 -8.19 -8.85 -12.84
CA GLU A 261 -7.34 -8.60 -14.00
C GLU A 261 -8.12 -8.24 -15.27
N LYS A 262 -7.49 -7.47 -16.15
CA LYS A 262 -8.03 -7.03 -17.44
C LYS A 262 -7.53 -7.93 -18.58
N SER A 263 -8.26 -9.01 -18.86
CA SER A 263 -7.90 -9.95 -19.93
C SER A 263 -8.76 -9.74 -21.19
N THR A 264 -8.10 -9.32 -22.28
CA THR A 264 -8.70 -9.25 -23.62
C THR A 264 -8.46 -10.50 -24.47
N ASP A 265 -7.65 -11.44 -23.97
CA ASP A 265 -7.10 -12.58 -24.73
C ASP A 265 -7.30 -13.91 -23.97
N TYR A 266 -8.34 -13.97 -23.12
CA TYR A 266 -8.70 -15.15 -22.32
C TYR A 266 -8.87 -16.37 -23.23
N ASP A 267 -8.01 -17.36 -23.04
CA ASP A 267 -8.05 -18.63 -23.73
C ASP A 267 -8.42 -19.68 -22.70
N GLU A 268 -9.65 -20.19 -22.79
CA GLU A 268 -10.19 -21.13 -21.80
C GLU A 268 -9.23 -22.31 -21.59
N ASP A 269 -8.65 -22.88 -22.66
CA ASP A 269 -7.74 -24.04 -22.61
C ASP A 269 -6.29 -23.69 -22.19
N LYS A 270 -6.00 -22.42 -21.82
CA LYS A 270 -4.74 -22.01 -21.16
C LYS A 270 -4.97 -21.45 -19.76
N ASP A 271 -5.94 -20.57 -19.61
CA ASP A 271 -6.24 -19.87 -18.35
C ASP A 271 -6.96 -20.78 -17.33
N ASN A 272 -7.59 -21.89 -17.77
CA ASN A 272 -8.00 -22.99 -16.87
C ASN A 272 -7.01 -24.17 -16.83
N ASN A 273 -5.91 -24.07 -17.57
CA ASN A 273 -4.88 -25.10 -17.67
C ASN A 273 -3.61 -24.66 -16.93
N ALA A 274 -3.80 -23.90 -15.84
CA ALA A 274 -2.87 -23.75 -14.74
C ALA A 274 -2.77 -25.08 -13.97
N THR A 275 -2.20 -26.07 -14.67
CA THR A 275 -1.63 -27.32 -14.16
C THR A 275 -2.55 -28.18 -13.28
N ASP A 276 -1.98 -29.17 -12.59
CA ASP A 276 -2.69 -30.00 -11.60
C ASP A 276 -2.58 -29.38 -10.18
N ASP A 277 -2.24 -28.08 -10.12
CA ASP A 277 -1.66 -27.39 -8.96
C ASP A 277 -2.70 -26.51 -8.22
N ALA A 278 -3.97 -26.58 -8.63
CA ALA A 278 -5.10 -25.93 -7.98
C ALA A 278 -5.50 -26.67 -6.70
N HIS A 279 -4.86 -26.31 -5.59
CA HIS A 279 -4.94 -27.01 -4.30
C HIS A 279 -6.32 -26.97 -3.61
N SER A 280 -7.23 -26.07 -4.03
CA SER A 280 -8.66 -26.10 -3.66
C SER A 280 -9.51 -27.13 -4.43
N GLY A 281 -8.90 -27.93 -5.31
CA GLY A 281 -9.58 -28.88 -6.21
C GLY A 281 -10.31 -28.24 -7.41
N ASN A 282 -10.56 -26.93 -7.37
CA ASN A 282 -11.18 -26.19 -8.46
C ASN A 282 -10.16 -25.87 -9.58
N LYS A 283 -10.20 -26.66 -10.67
CA LYS A 283 -9.35 -26.44 -11.87
C LYS A 283 -9.73 -25.21 -12.71
N ARG A 284 -10.42 -24.22 -12.14
CA ARG A 284 -10.82 -22.95 -12.75
C ARG A 284 -10.71 -21.83 -11.71
N VAL A 285 -9.49 -21.54 -11.25
CA VAL A 285 -9.25 -20.47 -10.26
C VAL A 285 -9.56 -19.06 -10.81
N TRP A 286 -9.31 -18.83 -12.12
CA TRP A 286 -9.63 -17.56 -12.78
C TRP A 286 -11.03 -17.54 -13.41
N GLN A 287 -11.89 -16.70 -12.84
CA GLN A 287 -13.32 -16.59 -13.13
C GLN A 287 -13.65 -15.43 -14.08
N GLN A 288 -14.71 -15.56 -14.89
CA GLN A 288 -15.20 -14.49 -15.77
C GLN A 288 -16.53 -13.89 -15.30
N TRP A 289 -16.60 -12.57 -15.15
CA TRP A 289 -17.87 -11.88 -14.88
C TRP A 289 -18.58 -11.46 -16.18
N ARG A 290 -19.65 -12.20 -16.54
CA ARG A 290 -20.35 -12.04 -17.83
C ARG A 290 -20.97 -10.66 -18.06
N ALA A 291 -21.21 -9.86 -17.02
CA ALA A 291 -21.72 -8.50 -17.16
C ALA A 291 -20.64 -7.46 -17.50
N THR A 292 -19.37 -7.76 -17.19
CA THR A 292 -18.22 -6.85 -17.38
C THR A 292 -17.17 -7.53 -18.27
N PRO A 293 -17.46 -7.75 -19.57
CA PRO A 293 -16.58 -8.50 -20.47
C PRO A 293 -15.23 -7.78 -20.65
N GLY A 294 -14.14 -8.57 -20.63
CA GLY A 294 -12.77 -8.07 -20.66
C GLY A 294 -12.07 -8.05 -19.30
N TYR A 295 -12.73 -8.54 -18.25
CA TYR A 295 -12.17 -8.73 -16.91
C TYR A 295 -12.34 -10.16 -16.41
N ARG A 296 -11.37 -10.59 -15.60
CA ARG A 296 -11.40 -11.83 -14.81
C ARG A 296 -11.06 -11.53 -13.35
N TYR A 297 -11.41 -12.44 -12.45
CA TYR A 297 -11.12 -12.33 -11.01
C TYR A 297 -10.68 -13.70 -10.46
N LEU A 298 -9.89 -13.72 -9.41
CA LEU A 298 -9.57 -14.97 -8.69
C LEU A 298 -10.79 -15.40 -7.85
N GLY A 299 -11.10 -16.69 -7.90
CA GLY A 299 -12.05 -17.36 -7.02
C GLY A 299 -11.63 -18.81 -6.88
N LEU A 300 -10.74 -19.08 -5.91
CA LEU A 300 -10.16 -20.40 -5.62
C LEU A 300 -11.25 -21.43 -5.35
N PHE A 301 -12.29 -21.07 -4.60
CA PHE A 301 -13.42 -21.96 -4.29
C PHE A 301 -14.53 -21.93 -5.36
N GLY A 302 -14.51 -20.94 -6.27
CA GLY A 302 -15.30 -20.92 -7.49
C GLY A 302 -15.87 -19.56 -7.86
N GLY A 303 -16.58 -19.47 -8.99
CA GLY A 303 -17.21 -18.22 -9.47
C GLY A 303 -18.41 -17.72 -8.64
N GLY A 304 -18.68 -18.33 -7.48
CA GLY A 304 -19.55 -17.79 -6.45
C GLY A 304 -18.80 -17.10 -5.30
N MET A 305 -17.49 -17.34 -5.18
CA MET A 305 -16.62 -17.02 -4.04
C MET A 305 -15.34 -16.33 -4.54
N PRO A 306 -15.40 -15.02 -4.86
CA PRO A 306 -14.21 -14.20 -5.16
C PRO A 306 -13.28 -14.06 -3.95
N ASP A 307 -11.98 -14.31 -4.16
CA ASP A 307 -10.96 -14.22 -3.11
C ASP A 307 -10.58 -12.77 -2.80
N LEU A 308 -10.37 -12.50 -1.51
CA LEU A 308 -9.91 -11.20 -1.01
C LEU A 308 -8.41 -11.00 -1.27
N ASN A 309 -7.99 -9.74 -1.38
CA ASN A 309 -6.64 -9.37 -1.78
C ASN A 309 -5.80 -8.89 -0.59
N TYR A 310 -5.16 -9.82 0.12
CA TYR A 310 -4.31 -9.53 1.28
C TYR A 310 -2.95 -8.87 0.96
N ASP A 311 -2.65 -8.52 -0.30
CA ASP A 311 -1.60 -7.54 -0.61
C ASP A 311 -2.11 -6.07 -0.47
N ASN A 312 -3.36 -5.85 -0.04
CA ASN A 312 -3.96 -4.54 0.23
C ASN A 312 -4.29 -4.38 1.74
N PRO A 313 -3.62 -3.47 2.47
CA PRO A 313 -3.87 -3.25 3.90
C PRO A 313 -5.31 -2.88 4.28
N ALA A 314 -6.11 -2.34 3.35
CA ALA A 314 -7.54 -2.07 3.62
C ALA A 314 -8.37 -3.36 3.80
N VAL A 315 -7.89 -4.51 3.31
CA VAL A 315 -8.49 -5.83 3.58
C VAL A 315 -8.12 -6.32 4.99
N HIS A 316 -6.90 -6.04 5.46
CA HIS A 316 -6.48 -6.36 6.83
C HIS A 316 -7.35 -5.59 7.84
N GLU A 317 -7.47 -4.27 7.64
CA GLU A 317 -8.32 -3.39 8.47
C GLU A 317 -9.79 -3.86 8.48
N GLU A 318 -10.38 -4.17 7.33
CA GLU A 318 -11.78 -4.63 7.24
C GLU A 318 -12.00 -6.00 7.89
N MET A 319 -11.06 -6.95 7.77
CA MET A 319 -11.20 -8.28 8.39
C MET A 319 -10.96 -8.26 9.90
N ILE A 320 -10.05 -7.40 10.38
CA ILE A 320 -9.90 -7.15 11.83
C ILE A 320 -11.15 -6.46 12.37
N ASN A 321 -11.69 -5.43 11.70
CA ASN A 321 -12.94 -4.78 12.10
C ASN A 321 -14.13 -5.77 12.16
N ALA A 322 -14.21 -6.69 11.20
CA ALA A 322 -15.24 -7.74 11.19
C ALA A 322 -15.11 -8.68 12.40
N GLY A 323 -13.90 -9.17 12.71
CA GLY A 323 -13.66 -9.99 13.90
C GLY A 323 -13.95 -9.24 15.21
N GLN A 324 -13.39 -8.03 15.36
CA GLN A 324 -13.62 -7.18 16.54
C GLN A 324 -15.11 -6.90 16.79
N PHE A 325 -15.91 -6.68 15.74
CA PHE A 325 -17.37 -6.48 15.86
C PHE A 325 -18.07 -7.68 16.53
N TRP A 326 -17.72 -8.92 16.19
CA TRP A 326 -18.32 -10.10 16.81
C TRP A 326 -17.78 -10.36 18.23
N LEU A 327 -16.52 -10.04 18.51
CA LEU A 327 -16.00 -10.05 19.89
C LEU A 327 -16.71 -8.99 20.77
N GLU A 328 -16.97 -7.79 20.25
CA GLU A 328 -17.80 -6.77 20.92
C GLU A 328 -19.25 -7.22 21.16
N LYS A 329 -19.73 -8.27 20.46
CA LYS A 329 -21.04 -8.91 20.70
C LYS A 329 -21.02 -9.95 21.81
N GLY A 330 -19.85 -10.41 22.25
CA GLY A 330 -19.71 -11.52 23.20
C GLY A 330 -19.46 -12.89 22.56
N VAL A 331 -18.98 -12.93 21.32
CA VAL A 331 -18.38 -14.15 20.75
C VAL A 331 -17.02 -14.38 21.41
N ASP A 332 -16.72 -15.61 21.82
CA ASP A 332 -15.47 -15.98 22.52
C ASP A 332 -14.28 -16.20 21.57
N GLY A 333 -14.54 -16.37 20.26
CA GLY A 333 -13.52 -16.70 19.28
C GLY A 333 -14.04 -17.10 17.90
N PHE A 334 -13.12 -17.54 17.03
CA PHE A 334 -13.42 -17.85 15.63
C PHE A 334 -12.82 -19.18 15.16
N ARG A 335 -13.61 -19.89 14.34
CA ARG A 335 -13.09 -20.84 13.37
C ARG A 335 -12.80 -20.10 12.07
N LEU A 336 -11.57 -20.13 11.61
CA LEU A 336 -11.08 -19.33 10.48
C LEU A 336 -11.12 -20.18 9.21
N ASP A 337 -12.13 -19.91 8.36
CA ASP A 337 -12.37 -20.65 7.12
C ASP A 337 -11.25 -20.47 6.11
N ALA A 338 -10.84 -21.57 5.47
CA ALA A 338 -9.81 -21.55 4.44
C ALA A 338 -8.51 -20.83 4.88
N ALA A 339 -8.13 -20.92 6.16
CA ALA A 339 -6.99 -20.19 6.74
C ALA A 339 -5.64 -20.49 6.05
N ARG A 340 -5.52 -21.66 5.41
CA ARG A 340 -4.38 -22.04 4.54
C ARG A 340 -4.16 -21.12 3.33
N HIS A 341 -5.19 -20.41 2.86
CA HIS A 341 -5.26 -19.87 1.50
C HIS A 341 -5.02 -18.36 1.36
N ILE A 342 -4.88 -17.61 2.47
CA ILE A 342 -4.74 -16.13 2.51
C ILE A 342 -3.65 -15.60 1.56
N TYR A 343 -2.47 -16.23 1.59
CA TYR A 343 -1.42 -16.04 0.60
C TYR A 343 -0.95 -17.38 0.05
N GLY A 344 -0.76 -17.45 -1.27
CA GLY A 344 -0.28 -18.66 -1.96
C GLY A 344 -1.25 -19.21 -2.99
N ASP A 345 -1.71 -18.36 -3.93
CA ASP A 345 -2.75 -18.68 -4.93
C ASP A 345 -2.48 -19.97 -5.75
N TYR A 346 -1.22 -20.42 -5.82
CA TYR A 346 -0.76 -21.59 -6.56
C TYR A 346 0.13 -22.47 -5.68
N LEU A 347 0.00 -23.80 -5.79
CA LEU A 347 0.68 -24.78 -4.92
C LEU A 347 2.22 -24.68 -4.96
N ASP A 348 2.80 -24.27 -6.09
CA ASP A 348 4.24 -24.03 -6.26
C ASP A 348 4.73 -22.75 -5.55
N THR A 349 3.83 -21.83 -5.21
CA THR A 349 4.11 -20.59 -4.47
C THR A 349 3.79 -20.68 -2.98
N MET A 350 2.76 -21.44 -2.60
CA MET A 350 2.18 -21.47 -1.23
C MET A 350 3.20 -21.78 -0.12
N TYR A 351 4.20 -22.62 -0.41
CA TYR A 351 5.23 -23.02 0.56
C TYR A 351 6.61 -22.40 0.29
N THR A 352 6.67 -21.29 -0.46
CA THR A 352 7.88 -20.48 -0.55
C THR A 352 8.08 -19.68 0.75
N PRO A 353 9.33 -19.40 1.17
CA PRO A 353 9.59 -18.64 2.40
C PRO A 353 8.90 -17.28 2.47
N GLU A 354 8.79 -16.53 1.36
CA GLU A 354 8.06 -15.25 1.34
C GLU A 354 6.58 -15.43 1.70
N ILE A 355 5.91 -16.46 1.16
CA ILE A 355 4.50 -16.73 1.40
C ILE A 355 4.28 -17.32 2.80
N ALA A 356 5.22 -18.13 3.29
CA ALA A 356 5.25 -18.59 4.68
C ALA A 356 5.35 -17.40 5.66
N ASP A 357 6.31 -16.50 5.45
CA ASP A 357 6.51 -15.29 6.26
C ASP A 357 5.29 -14.36 6.21
N LYS A 358 4.67 -14.19 5.03
CA LYS A 358 3.42 -13.40 4.89
C LYS A 358 2.25 -14.00 5.66
N ASN A 359 2.00 -15.32 5.55
CA ASN A 359 0.94 -15.99 6.31
C ASN A 359 1.18 -15.88 7.83
N ALA A 360 2.41 -16.13 8.29
CA ALA A 360 2.78 -15.99 9.70
C ALA A 360 2.63 -14.54 10.22
N ALA A 361 2.96 -13.55 9.39
CA ALA A 361 2.79 -12.14 9.72
C ALA A 361 1.31 -11.74 9.82
N TRP A 362 0.48 -12.13 8.84
CA TRP A 362 -0.96 -11.86 8.87
C TRP A 362 -1.64 -12.50 10.08
N TRP A 363 -1.37 -13.78 10.38
CA TRP A 363 -2.04 -14.43 11.51
C TRP A 363 -1.65 -13.81 12.86
N LYS A 364 -0.40 -13.35 13.02
CA LYS A 364 0.02 -12.54 14.18
C LYS A 364 -0.67 -11.17 14.23
N GLU A 365 -0.84 -10.49 13.09
CA GLU A 365 -1.55 -9.20 13.00
C GLU A 365 -3.03 -9.36 13.35
N PHE A 366 -3.70 -10.36 12.77
CA PHE A 366 -5.10 -10.67 13.05
C PHE A 366 -5.32 -11.07 14.51
N ARG A 367 -4.50 -11.98 15.06
CA ARG A 367 -4.58 -12.36 16.48
C ARG A 367 -4.42 -11.15 17.40
N ALA A 368 -3.40 -10.32 17.19
CA ALA A 368 -3.21 -9.12 17.99
C ALA A 368 -4.43 -8.18 17.93
N GLY A 369 -5.04 -8.02 16.75
CA GLY A 369 -6.29 -7.27 16.58
C GLY A 369 -7.50 -7.87 17.32
N MET A 370 -7.55 -9.19 17.50
CA MET A 370 -8.59 -9.84 18.32
C MET A 370 -8.30 -9.68 19.83
N GLU A 371 -7.03 -9.82 20.23
CA GLU A 371 -6.56 -9.68 21.61
C GLU A 371 -6.77 -8.26 22.19
N GLU A 372 -6.86 -7.22 21.33
CA GLU A 372 -7.26 -5.87 21.75
C GLU A 372 -8.68 -5.80 22.34
N VAL A 373 -9.58 -6.72 21.95
CA VAL A 373 -10.98 -6.78 22.42
C VAL A 373 -11.16 -7.89 23.45
N ASN A 374 -10.62 -9.09 23.21
CA ASN A 374 -10.65 -10.22 24.12
C ASN A 374 -9.25 -10.88 24.22
N PRO A 375 -8.49 -10.67 25.31
CA PRO A 375 -7.20 -11.33 25.52
C PRO A 375 -7.26 -12.85 25.65
N ASP A 376 -8.44 -13.41 25.98
CA ASP A 376 -8.68 -14.85 26.13
C ASP A 376 -9.36 -15.44 24.86
N VAL A 377 -9.16 -14.82 23.69
CA VAL A 377 -9.84 -15.18 22.43
C VAL A 377 -9.39 -16.52 21.86
N PHE A 378 -10.34 -17.38 21.49
CA PHE A 378 -10.04 -18.68 20.89
C PHE A 378 -9.97 -18.61 19.36
N LEU A 379 -8.81 -18.87 18.75
CA LEU A 379 -8.63 -18.79 17.29
C LEU A 379 -8.13 -20.12 16.70
N VAL A 380 -9.03 -20.87 16.06
CA VAL A 380 -8.72 -22.14 15.37
C VAL A 380 -8.72 -21.97 13.86
N GLY A 381 -7.60 -22.32 13.21
CA GLY A 381 -7.46 -22.26 11.76
C GLY A 381 -7.85 -23.54 11.04
N GLU A 382 -8.59 -23.41 9.93
CA GLU A 382 -8.65 -24.46 8.92
C GLU A 382 -7.37 -24.47 8.07
N VAL A 383 -6.37 -25.22 8.55
CA VAL A 383 -5.12 -25.46 7.82
C VAL A 383 -5.12 -26.91 7.31
N TRP A 384 -5.99 -27.21 6.33
CA TRP A 384 -6.09 -28.55 5.75
C TRP A 384 -4.88 -28.86 4.85
N GLU A 385 -3.81 -29.37 5.45
CA GLU A 385 -2.57 -29.85 4.80
C GLU A 385 -2.10 -31.12 5.51
N GLU A 386 -1.74 -32.16 4.76
CA GLU A 386 -1.38 -33.47 5.32
C GLU A 386 0.06 -33.53 5.86
N ASN A 387 0.91 -32.55 5.50
CA ASN A 387 2.32 -32.51 5.87
C ASN A 387 2.59 -31.52 7.02
N THR A 388 2.98 -32.04 8.18
CA THR A 388 3.31 -31.28 9.39
C THR A 388 4.33 -30.16 9.15
N ASP A 389 5.38 -30.40 8.36
CA ASP A 389 6.45 -29.42 8.11
C ASP A 389 5.98 -28.23 7.24
N ARG A 390 4.84 -28.37 6.56
CA ARG A 390 4.14 -27.28 5.83
C ARG A 390 3.09 -26.55 6.67
N MET A 391 2.66 -27.12 7.79
CA MET A 391 1.79 -26.46 8.76
C MET A 391 2.57 -25.55 9.71
N VAL A 392 3.85 -25.87 9.98
CA VAL A 392 4.75 -25.07 10.86
C VAL A 392 4.67 -23.55 10.62
N PRO A 393 4.68 -23.00 9.38
CA PRO A 393 4.53 -21.56 9.15
C PRO A 393 3.25 -20.92 9.72
N PHE A 394 2.15 -21.67 9.81
CA PHE A 394 0.87 -21.16 10.31
C PHE A 394 0.83 -21.07 11.84
N VAL A 395 1.62 -21.88 12.54
CA VAL A 395 1.74 -21.86 14.02
C VAL A 395 3.02 -21.15 14.52
N GLN A 396 3.91 -20.75 13.60
CA GLN A 396 5.20 -20.13 13.90
C GLN A 396 5.05 -18.86 14.75
N GLU A 397 5.75 -18.80 15.88
CA GLU A 397 5.65 -17.73 16.89
C GLU A 397 4.24 -17.53 17.48
N GLY A 398 3.43 -18.59 17.47
CA GLY A 398 2.04 -18.56 17.94
C GLY A 398 1.17 -17.71 17.03
N ALA A 399 1.36 -17.79 15.71
CA ALA A 399 0.59 -17.00 14.75
C ALA A 399 -0.89 -17.43 14.75
N LEU A 400 -1.16 -18.70 14.45
CA LEU A 400 -2.34 -19.41 14.94
C LEU A 400 -1.93 -20.27 16.15
N GLN A 401 -2.73 -20.21 17.22
CA GLN A 401 -2.52 -21.03 18.42
C GLN A 401 -3.22 -22.39 18.28
N ASN A 402 -4.35 -22.47 17.57
CA ASN A 402 -5.09 -23.70 17.36
C ASN A 402 -5.23 -24.02 15.84
N THR A 403 -5.14 -25.29 15.44
CA THR A 403 -5.44 -25.76 14.07
C THR A 403 -6.04 -27.16 14.09
N PHE A 404 -7.01 -27.45 13.22
CA PHE A 404 -7.61 -28.79 13.10
C PHE A 404 -6.63 -29.84 12.55
N ASP A 405 -6.48 -30.98 13.24
CA ASP A 405 -5.71 -32.12 12.73
C ASP A 405 -6.55 -33.07 11.86
N PHE A 406 -6.57 -32.77 10.56
CA PHE A 406 -7.19 -33.60 9.51
C PHE A 406 -6.47 -34.95 9.30
N SER A 407 -5.20 -35.06 9.65
CA SER A 407 -4.38 -36.27 9.50
C SER A 407 -4.72 -37.29 10.59
N LEU A 408 -4.69 -36.86 11.86
CA LEU A 408 -5.12 -37.65 13.00
C LEU A 408 -6.58 -38.08 12.86
N ALA A 409 -7.49 -37.17 12.49
CA ALA A 409 -8.90 -37.50 12.25
C ALA A 409 -9.04 -38.65 11.22
N SER A 410 -8.22 -38.64 10.17
CA SER A 410 -8.21 -39.69 9.15
C SER A 410 -7.64 -41.02 9.67
N GLU A 411 -6.53 -41.01 10.44
CA GLU A 411 -5.95 -42.24 10.98
C GLU A 411 -6.83 -42.87 12.05
N LEU A 412 -7.46 -42.09 12.94
CA LEU A 412 -8.35 -42.61 13.99
C LEU A 412 -9.57 -43.35 13.40
N LEU A 413 -10.08 -42.88 12.26
CA LEU A 413 -11.13 -43.57 11.51
C LEU A 413 -10.60 -44.89 10.90
N GLU A 414 -9.38 -44.94 10.34
CA GLU A 414 -8.79 -46.19 9.83
C GLU A 414 -8.47 -47.19 10.95
N VAL A 415 -7.93 -46.75 12.09
CA VAL A 415 -7.64 -47.57 13.28
C VAL A 415 -8.90 -48.27 13.80
N ALA A 416 -10.02 -47.54 13.88
CA ALA A 416 -11.31 -48.08 14.28
C ALA A 416 -11.88 -49.08 13.23
N GLN A 417 -11.84 -48.76 11.94
CA GLN A 417 -12.34 -49.64 10.87
C GLN A 417 -11.52 -50.94 10.72
N THR A 418 -10.21 -50.87 10.89
CA THR A 418 -9.27 -51.99 10.64
C THR A 418 -9.08 -52.90 11.84
N GLU A 419 -9.57 -52.50 13.02
CA GLU A 419 -9.34 -53.13 14.32
C GLU A 419 -7.83 -53.28 14.63
N HIS A 420 -7.02 -52.30 14.19
CA HIS A 420 -5.55 -52.35 14.23
C HIS A 420 -4.95 -51.04 14.73
N ASN A 421 -4.10 -51.11 15.75
CA ASN A 421 -3.37 -49.95 16.24
C ASN A 421 -2.34 -49.49 15.20
N GLY A 422 -2.49 -48.25 14.73
CA GLY A 422 -1.57 -47.56 13.84
C GLY A 422 -0.39 -46.93 14.59
N ASN A 423 0.07 -45.80 14.07
CA ASN A 423 1.17 -45.02 14.63
C ASN A 423 0.70 -43.71 15.30
N PHE A 424 -0.58 -43.31 15.16
CA PHE A 424 -1.12 -42.00 15.55
C PHE A 424 -0.55 -41.37 16.83
N VAL A 425 -0.26 -42.15 17.86
CA VAL A 425 0.37 -41.66 19.11
C VAL A 425 1.76 -41.10 18.87
N SER A 426 2.64 -41.79 18.13
CA SER A 426 4.00 -41.35 17.85
C SER A 426 4.04 -40.24 16.80
N GLU A 427 3.09 -40.24 15.86
CA GLU A 427 2.95 -39.17 14.87
C GLU A 427 2.42 -37.88 15.54
N LEU A 428 1.47 -37.99 16.49
CA LEU A 428 1.00 -36.88 17.32
C LEU A 428 2.10 -36.33 18.27
N CYS A 429 2.96 -37.20 18.82
CA CYS A 429 4.15 -36.75 19.57
C CYS A 429 5.07 -35.90 18.67
N GLU A 430 5.34 -36.32 17.42
CA GLU A 430 6.15 -35.52 16.48
C GLU A 430 5.45 -34.22 16.06
N VAL A 431 4.11 -34.19 16.00
CA VAL A 431 3.33 -32.96 15.80
C VAL A 431 3.50 -32.00 16.97
N PHE A 432 3.39 -32.47 18.21
CA PHE A 432 3.47 -31.63 19.42
C PHE A 432 4.89 -31.10 19.64
N ASP A 433 5.90 -31.98 19.58
CA ASP A 433 7.32 -31.60 19.56
C ASP A 433 7.56 -30.45 18.56
N LYS A 434 7.03 -30.56 17.33
CA LYS A 434 7.18 -29.53 16.28
C LYS A 434 6.39 -28.25 16.53
N PHE A 435 5.09 -28.34 16.82
CA PHE A 435 4.21 -27.18 16.90
C PHE A 435 4.34 -26.44 18.24
N GLY A 436 4.57 -27.16 19.35
CA GLY A 436 5.02 -26.59 20.61
C GLY A 436 6.34 -25.82 20.42
N PHE A 437 7.35 -26.42 19.77
CA PHE A 437 8.61 -25.71 19.48
C PHE A 437 8.43 -24.52 18.53
N ALA A 438 7.60 -24.62 17.48
CA ALA A 438 7.36 -23.54 16.52
C ALA A 438 6.58 -22.36 17.14
N SER A 439 5.61 -22.64 18.00
CA SER A 439 4.75 -21.65 18.67
C SER A 439 5.38 -21.02 19.92
N ASN A 440 6.50 -21.56 20.41
CA ASN A 440 7.10 -21.30 21.74
C ASN A 440 6.25 -21.81 22.93
N GLY A 441 5.57 -22.94 22.77
CA GLY A 441 4.72 -23.55 23.82
C GLY A 441 3.38 -22.84 23.96
N THR A 442 2.76 -22.47 22.83
CA THR A 442 1.44 -21.81 22.78
C THR A 442 0.52 -22.44 21.74
N PHE A 443 0.84 -23.64 21.27
CA PHE A 443 0.00 -24.42 20.37
C PHE A 443 -0.93 -25.32 21.17
N GLU A 444 -2.21 -25.33 20.80
CA GLU A 444 -3.23 -26.24 21.32
C GLU A 444 -3.87 -26.99 20.14
N ASP A 445 -3.86 -28.32 20.19
CA ASP A 445 -4.41 -29.14 19.12
C ASP A 445 -5.95 -29.07 19.04
N CYS A 446 -6.54 -29.37 17.87
CA CYS A 446 -7.99 -29.42 17.65
C CYS A 446 -8.39 -30.75 17.00
N THR A 447 -8.76 -31.72 17.84
CA THR A 447 -9.07 -33.10 17.45
C THR A 447 -10.55 -33.31 17.16
N PHE A 448 -10.85 -34.13 16.14
CA PHE A 448 -12.21 -34.42 15.68
C PHE A 448 -12.23 -35.74 14.87
N LEU A 449 -13.42 -36.17 14.43
CA LEU A 449 -13.57 -37.30 13.50
C LEU A 449 -14.07 -36.86 12.13
N THR A 450 -15.25 -36.22 12.09
CA THR A 450 -15.83 -35.69 10.84
C THR A 450 -16.57 -34.38 11.09
N ASN A 451 -16.53 -33.44 10.14
CA ASN A 451 -17.20 -32.14 10.22
C ASN A 451 -18.30 -31.95 9.15
N HIS A 452 -18.87 -30.75 9.07
CA HIS A 452 -19.88 -30.36 8.07
C HIS A 452 -19.51 -30.57 6.59
N ASP A 453 -18.23 -30.83 6.28
CA ASP A 453 -17.74 -31.02 4.92
C ASP A 453 -17.18 -32.43 4.62
N GLN A 454 -17.25 -33.34 5.59
CA GLN A 454 -16.92 -34.75 5.41
C GLN A 454 -18.18 -35.64 5.42
N ASN A 455 -18.04 -36.92 5.04
CA ASN A 455 -19.14 -37.87 5.26
C ASN A 455 -19.20 -38.18 6.76
N ARG A 456 -20.40 -38.21 7.36
CA ARG A 456 -20.55 -38.36 8.82
C ARG A 456 -19.92 -39.67 9.33
N THR A 457 -19.27 -39.64 10.49
CA THR A 457 -18.57 -40.76 11.14
C THR A 457 -19.31 -42.09 11.04
N MET A 458 -20.61 -42.16 11.40
CA MET A 458 -21.38 -43.41 11.31
C MET A 458 -21.52 -43.97 9.88
N SER A 459 -21.54 -43.10 8.86
CA SER A 459 -21.53 -43.53 7.44
C SER A 459 -20.14 -43.91 6.93
N VAL A 460 -19.07 -43.33 7.49
CA VAL A 460 -17.69 -43.79 7.26
C VAL A 460 -17.51 -45.19 7.84
N MET A 461 -18.09 -45.47 9.01
CA MET A 461 -18.09 -46.80 9.65
C MET A 461 -19.05 -47.83 9.01
N GLU A 462 -19.56 -47.58 7.79
CA GLU A 462 -20.59 -48.40 7.11
C GLU A 462 -21.87 -48.68 7.94
N GLY A 463 -22.14 -47.90 8.99
CA GLY A 463 -23.20 -48.14 9.97
C GLY A 463 -22.84 -49.09 11.12
N ASN A 464 -21.54 -49.34 11.36
CA ASN A 464 -21.06 -50.12 12.50
C ASN A 464 -20.89 -49.26 13.75
N GLU A 465 -21.80 -49.43 14.71
CA GLU A 465 -21.82 -48.69 15.97
C GLU A 465 -20.59 -48.98 16.85
N ASP A 466 -20.12 -50.24 16.88
CA ASP A 466 -18.93 -50.65 17.63
C ASP A 466 -17.67 -49.88 17.20
N HIS A 467 -17.50 -49.70 15.88
CA HIS A 467 -16.37 -48.94 15.33
C HIS A 467 -16.55 -47.42 15.54
N ALA A 468 -17.79 -46.90 15.47
CA ALA A 468 -18.06 -45.49 15.78
C ALA A 468 -17.80 -45.15 17.26
N LYS A 469 -18.20 -46.03 18.19
CA LYS A 469 -17.84 -45.96 19.62
C LYS A 469 -16.33 -46.06 19.84
N THR A 470 -15.65 -46.94 19.11
CA THR A 470 -14.19 -47.08 19.18
C THR A 470 -13.49 -45.79 18.72
N ALA A 471 -13.89 -45.20 17.60
CA ALA A 471 -13.34 -43.92 17.13
C ALA A 471 -13.57 -42.78 18.13
N ALA A 472 -14.80 -42.68 18.68
CA ALA A 472 -15.15 -41.71 19.73
C ALA A 472 -14.24 -41.82 20.96
N SER A 473 -14.04 -43.05 21.43
CA SER A 473 -13.14 -43.36 22.55
C SER A 473 -11.70 -42.93 22.32
N LEU A 474 -11.21 -42.97 21.08
CA LEU A 474 -9.84 -42.59 20.77
C LEU A 474 -9.65 -41.07 20.86
N TYR A 475 -10.41 -40.25 20.12
CA TYR A 475 -10.17 -38.80 20.11
C TYR A 475 -10.56 -38.12 21.43
N LEU A 476 -11.69 -38.50 22.04
CA LEU A 476 -12.15 -37.91 23.31
C LEU A 476 -11.23 -38.22 24.51
N THR A 477 -10.24 -39.12 24.35
CA THR A 477 -9.19 -39.36 25.36
C THR A 477 -7.76 -39.02 24.92
N LEU A 478 -7.59 -38.38 23.75
CA LEU A 478 -6.35 -37.70 23.32
C LEU A 478 -6.28 -36.23 23.79
N PRO A 479 -5.14 -35.52 23.66
CA PRO A 479 -5.00 -34.10 24.01
C PRO A 479 -5.84 -33.15 23.14
N GLY A 480 -5.64 -31.85 23.33
CA GLY A 480 -6.24 -30.79 22.51
C GLY A 480 -7.73 -30.52 22.76
N ASN A 481 -8.22 -29.45 22.16
CA ASN A 481 -9.64 -29.11 22.06
C ASN A 481 -10.36 -30.17 21.21
N THR A 482 -11.49 -30.70 21.70
CA THR A 482 -12.24 -31.77 20.99
C THR A 482 -13.45 -31.19 20.29
N PHE A 483 -13.73 -31.59 19.05
CA PHE A 483 -14.86 -31.08 18.26
C PHE A 483 -15.79 -32.20 17.81
N ILE A 484 -17.06 -32.11 18.21
CA ILE A 484 -18.12 -33.10 17.94
C ILE A 484 -19.13 -32.51 16.95
N TYR A 485 -19.29 -33.11 15.76
CA TYR A 485 -20.25 -32.62 14.76
C TYR A 485 -21.68 -33.08 15.07
N TYR A 486 -22.63 -32.13 15.19
CA TYR A 486 -23.97 -32.41 15.75
C TYR A 486 -24.63 -33.66 15.16
N GLY A 487 -25.12 -34.57 16.00
CA GLY A 487 -25.68 -35.84 15.59
C GLY A 487 -24.68 -36.99 15.48
N GLU A 488 -23.37 -36.74 15.54
CA GLU A 488 -22.35 -37.80 15.71
C GLU A 488 -22.62 -38.62 16.99
N GLU A 489 -22.98 -37.95 18.07
CA GLU A 489 -23.22 -38.55 19.39
C GLU A 489 -24.46 -39.45 19.43
N VAL A 490 -25.39 -39.34 18.48
CA VAL A 490 -26.51 -40.28 18.29
C VAL A 490 -26.30 -41.25 17.10
N GLY A 491 -25.17 -41.16 16.40
CA GLY A 491 -24.88 -42.01 15.24
C GLY A 491 -25.64 -41.62 13.97
N LEU A 492 -25.92 -40.33 13.75
CA LEU A 492 -26.56 -39.84 12.53
C LEU A 492 -25.69 -40.14 11.30
N GLN A 493 -26.30 -40.76 10.29
CA GLN A 493 -25.66 -41.07 9.02
C GLN A 493 -25.76 -39.90 8.02
N GLY A 494 -24.82 -39.84 7.06
CA GLY A 494 -24.79 -38.82 6.02
C GLY A 494 -23.66 -39.09 5.02
N MET A 495 -23.98 -39.02 3.73
CA MET A 495 -23.01 -39.16 2.63
C MET A 495 -23.27 -38.11 1.56
N LYS A 496 -22.23 -37.40 1.07
CA LYS A 496 -22.33 -36.30 0.09
C LYS A 496 -23.24 -36.65 -1.12
N PRO A 497 -23.96 -35.68 -1.74
CA PRO A 497 -23.77 -34.23 -1.68
C PRO A 497 -24.16 -33.61 -0.34
N ASP A 498 -23.69 -32.38 -0.12
CA ASP A 498 -23.45 -31.79 1.21
C ASP A 498 -24.75 -31.57 2.02
N GLN A 499 -25.88 -31.49 1.33
CA GLN A 499 -27.21 -31.49 1.92
C GLN A 499 -27.46 -32.71 2.83
N ASN A 500 -26.97 -33.89 2.44
CA ASN A 500 -27.18 -35.15 3.14
C ASN A 500 -26.32 -35.31 4.41
N ILE A 501 -25.22 -34.58 4.52
CA ILE A 501 -24.35 -34.57 5.71
C ILE A 501 -24.77 -33.45 6.69
N ARG A 502 -25.59 -32.50 6.22
CA ARG A 502 -26.18 -31.39 6.98
C ARG A 502 -27.68 -31.59 7.27
N GLU A 503 -28.14 -32.85 7.33
CA GLU A 503 -29.53 -33.19 7.63
C GLU A 503 -29.94 -32.86 9.08
N PRO A 504 -31.25 -32.61 9.33
CA PRO A 504 -31.79 -32.22 10.64
C PRO A 504 -31.35 -33.08 11.84
N MET A 505 -31.24 -32.47 13.02
CA MET A 505 -31.00 -33.18 14.28
C MET A 505 -32.21 -34.05 14.68
N PRO A 506 -32.06 -35.38 14.84
CA PRO A 506 -33.18 -36.28 15.16
C PRO A 506 -33.53 -36.22 16.66
N TRP A 507 -34.36 -35.26 17.06
CA TRP A 507 -34.76 -35.11 18.47
C TRP A 507 -35.68 -36.24 19.00
N TYR A 508 -36.58 -36.78 18.18
CA TYR A 508 -37.69 -37.65 18.61
C TYR A 508 -37.76 -39.00 17.88
N GLU A 509 -38.19 -40.07 18.59
CA GLU A 509 -38.34 -41.42 18.02
C GLU A 509 -39.37 -41.43 16.89
N SER A 510 -40.44 -40.65 17.06
CA SER A 510 -41.55 -40.48 16.11
C SER A 510 -41.18 -39.77 14.80
N ASN A 511 -40.08 -39.00 14.80
CA ASN A 511 -39.81 -37.92 13.85
C ASN A 511 -40.95 -36.88 13.72
N GLU A 512 -41.73 -36.68 14.80
CA GLU A 512 -42.80 -35.68 14.93
C GLU A 512 -42.72 -35.00 16.32
N GLY A 513 -42.46 -33.69 16.38
CA GLY A 513 -42.34 -32.92 17.63
C GLY A 513 -42.04 -31.43 17.43
N GLU A 514 -42.07 -30.65 18.51
CA GLU A 514 -41.65 -29.23 18.53
C GLU A 514 -40.11 -29.16 18.52
N GLY A 515 -39.48 -28.31 17.70
CA GLY A 515 -38.02 -28.29 17.54
C GLY A 515 -37.44 -28.97 16.29
N LEU A 516 -38.24 -29.69 15.50
CA LEU A 516 -37.75 -30.39 14.30
C LEU A 516 -37.65 -29.48 13.08
N THR A 517 -36.47 -29.43 12.45
CA THR A 517 -36.24 -28.72 11.18
C THR A 517 -36.60 -29.60 9.97
N ASP A 518 -37.05 -29.00 8.87
CA ASP A 518 -37.24 -29.62 7.55
C ASP A 518 -36.71 -28.70 6.43
N TRP A 519 -35.52 -28.13 6.62
CA TRP A 519 -34.93 -27.17 5.69
C TRP A 519 -34.75 -27.75 4.26
N LEU A 520 -34.58 -29.07 4.15
CA LEU A 520 -34.57 -29.80 2.88
C LEU A 520 -35.94 -30.02 2.25
N ASN A 521 -37.04 -29.58 2.87
CA ASN A 521 -38.42 -29.63 2.37
C ASN A 521 -38.85 -31.06 1.99
N GLY A 522 -38.90 -31.96 2.97
CA GLY A 522 -39.34 -33.35 2.86
C GLY A 522 -38.40 -34.26 2.07
N LYS A 523 -37.09 -33.94 2.04
CA LYS A 523 -36.07 -34.69 1.27
C LYS A 523 -34.99 -35.36 2.13
N ASN A 524 -35.09 -35.25 3.46
CA ASN A 524 -34.21 -35.96 4.40
C ASN A 524 -34.16 -37.46 4.05
N LYS A 525 -32.96 -38.04 4.09
CA LYS A 525 -32.67 -39.41 3.68
C LYS A 525 -32.17 -40.25 4.86
N TYR A 526 -31.57 -39.60 5.86
CA TYR A 526 -30.92 -40.22 7.02
C TYR A 526 -31.56 -39.77 8.33
N SER A 527 -31.93 -38.49 8.46
CA SER A 527 -32.65 -37.98 9.63
C SER A 527 -34.12 -38.34 9.55
N LEU A 528 -34.46 -39.49 10.18
CA LEU A 528 -35.77 -40.15 10.08
C LEU A 528 -36.34 -40.58 11.45
N GLY A 529 -35.77 -40.10 12.56
CA GLY A 529 -36.13 -40.51 13.92
C GLY A 529 -35.68 -41.94 14.26
N GLY A 530 -36.50 -42.65 15.04
CA GLY A 530 -36.22 -44.02 15.50
C GLY A 530 -35.07 -44.12 16.51
N GLU A 531 -34.36 -45.25 16.48
CA GLU A 531 -33.24 -45.56 17.39
C GLU A 531 -32.07 -44.55 17.30
N THR A 532 -31.97 -43.79 16.19
CA THR A 532 -30.97 -42.73 15.97
C THR A 532 -31.37 -41.39 16.61
N SER A 533 -32.45 -41.35 17.40
CA SER A 533 -32.94 -40.12 18.04
C SER A 533 -32.47 -39.96 19.49
N VAL A 534 -32.36 -38.70 19.92
CA VAL A 534 -32.03 -38.34 21.32
C VAL A 534 -33.05 -38.95 22.30
N GLU A 535 -34.35 -38.86 22.00
CA GLU A 535 -35.43 -39.47 22.79
C GLU A 535 -35.28 -40.99 22.97
N ALA A 536 -34.84 -41.71 21.94
CA ALA A 536 -34.63 -43.16 22.02
C ALA A 536 -33.37 -43.53 22.84
N GLN A 537 -32.30 -42.73 22.74
CA GLN A 537 -30.99 -43.09 23.28
C GLN A 537 -30.73 -42.64 24.73
N VAL A 538 -31.42 -41.62 25.22
CA VAL A 538 -31.15 -41.02 26.55
C VAL A 538 -31.33 -42.01 27.72
N ASP A 539 -32.33 -42.89 27.64
CA ASP A 539 -32.66 -43.89 28.66
C ASP A 539 -31.94 -45.26 28.47
N ASP A 540 -31.19 -45.45 27.36
CA ASP A 540 -30.41 -46.67 27.09
C ASP A 540 -28.92 -46.46 27.45
N PRO A 541 -28.37 -47.14 28.48
CA PRO A 541 -26.97 -46.99 28.87
C PRO A 541 -25.96 -47.58 27.88
N ASP A 542 -26.39 -48.35 26.87
CA ASP A 542 -25.53 -48.86 25.79
C ASP A 542 -25.74 -48.10 24.48
N SER A 543 -26.31 -46.88 24.51
CA SER A 543 -26.45 -46.04 23.32
C SER A 543 -25.16 -45.32 22.94
N MET A 544 -25.09 -44.81 21.70
CA MET A 544 -24.05 -43.84 21.30
C MET A 544 -24.06 -42.62 22.23
N LEU A 545 -25.24 -42.06 22.51
CA LEU A 545 -25.37 -40.85 23.32
C LEU A 545 -24.78 -41.01 24.73
N ASN A 546 -25.08 -42.12 25.41
CA ASN A 546 -24.52 -42.39 26.74
C ASN A 546 -23.03 -42.78 26.69
N HIS A 547 -22.53 -43.34 25.59
CA HIS A 547 -21.10 -43.58 25.38
C HIS A 547 -20.30 -42.26 25.30
N TYR A 548 -20.76 -41.29 24.49
CA TYR A 548 -20.16 -39.95 24.40
C TYR A 548 -20.24 -39.22 25.75
N LYS A 549 -21.40 -39.25 26.41
CA LYS A 549 -21.61 -38.63 27.71
C LYS A 549 -20.72 -39.21 28.82
N GLU A 550 -20.48 -40.52 28.83
CA GLU A 550 -19.50 -41.12 29.75
C GLU A 550 -18.07 -40.63 29.44
N LEU A 551 -17.62 -40.65 28.17
CA LEU A 551 -16.28 -40.17 27.79
C LEU A 551 -16.05 -38.69 28.19
N LEU A 552 -17.01 -37.81 27.90
CA LEU A 552 -16.95 -36.39 28.24
C LEU A 552 -16.94 -36.17 29.77
N SER A 553 -17.71 -36.95 30.53
CA SER A 553 -17.61 -36.99 32.00
C SER A 553 -16.19 -37.39 32.46
N TRP A 554 -15.55 -38.37 31.81
CA TRP A 554 -14.22 -38.81 32.23
C TRP A 554 -13.15 -37.76 31.92
N ARG A 555 -13.23 -37.12 30.75
CA ARG A 555 -12.35 -36.01 30.37
C ARG A 555 -12.49 -34.85 31.37
N ASN A 556 -13.73 -34.37 31.59
CA ASN A 556 -14.02 -33.27 32.51
C ASN A 556 -13.68 -33.57 33.99
N GLU A 557 -13.53 -34.84 34.39
CA GLU A 557 -13.15 -35.24 35.75
C GLU A 557 -11.64 -35.52 35.94
N ILE A 558 -10.88 -35.74 34.88
CA ILE A 558 -9.47 -36.19 34.96
C ILE A 558 -8.59 -35.20 34.21
N ARG A 559 -7.85 -34.36 34.95
CA ARG A 559 -6.94 -33.33 34.39
C ARG A 559 -5.96 -33.93 33.37
N ALA A 560 -5.39 -35.11 33.63
CA ALA A 560 -4.52 -35.78 32.66
C ALA A 560 -5.21 -36.09 31.32
N LEU A 561 -6.52 -36.40 31.30
CA LEU A 561 -7.28 -36.57 30.05
C LEU A 561 -7.72 -35.25 29.42
N LYS A 562 -8.00 -34.24 30.24
CA LYS A 562 -8.44 -32.93 29.77
C LYS A 562 -7.26 -32.11 29.22
N ASP A 563 -6.32 -31.78 30.09
CA ASP A 563 -5.31 -30.75 29.89
C ASP A 563 -3.90 -31.34 29.67
N GLY A 564 -3.77 -32.67 29.61
CA GLY A 564 -2.48 -33.36 29.56
C GLY A 564 -1.91 -33.58 28.15
N ASP A 565 -0.59 -33.69 28.10
CA ASP A 565 0.21 -34.19 26.98
C ASP A 565 -0.04 -35.70 26.71
N VAL A 566 0.67 -36.30 25.74
CA VAL A 566 0.58 -37.71 25.35
C VAL A 566 1.95 -38.37 25.18
N ALA A 567 2.07 -39.65 25.53
CA ALA A 567 3.26 -40.46 25.24
C ALA A 567 2.92 -41.90 24.81
N GLU A 568 3.79 -42.49 23.98
CA GLU A 568 3.68 -43.89 23.54
C GLU A 568 3.64 -44.90 24.70
N TYR A 569 2.83 -45.95 24.56
CA TYR A 569 2.86 -47.10 25.47
C TYR A 569 2.60 -48.44 24.76
N ASP A 570 3.64 -49.25 24.56
CA ASP A 570 3.54 -50.56 23.90
C ASP A 570 3.06 -51.69 24.84
N THR A 571 1.80 -52.12 24.64
CA THR A 571 1.26 -53.34 25.26
C THR A 571 1.78 -54.63 24.62
N GLY A 572 2.41 -54.56 23.44
CA GLY A 572 2.87 -55.68 22.63
C GLY A 572 1.77 -56.34 21.80
N ASN A 573 0.64 -55.65 21.56
CA ASN A 573 -0.54 -56.20 20.92
C ASN A 573 -1.33 -55.15 20.12
N ASN A 574 -1.19 -55.15 18.79
CA ASN A 574 -1.88 -54.24 17.87
C ASN A 574 -3.43 -54.30 17.88
N GLY A 575 -4.05 -55.21 18.64
CA GLY A 575 -5.50 -55.15 18.90
C GLY A 575 -5.90 -54.18 20.01
N VAL A 576 -4.94 -53.51 20.65
CA VAL A 576 -5.15 -52.49 21.69
C VAL A 576 -4.42 -51.23 21.28
N ALA A 577 -5.16 -50.12 21.22
CA ALA A 577 -4.57 -48.79 21.23
C ALA A 577 -4.28 -48.38 22.67
N SER A 578 -3.06 -47.93 22.95
CA SER A 578 -2.66 -47.56 24.31
C SER A 578 -1.59 -46.48 24.33
N TYR A 579 -1.80 -45.50 25.20
CA TYR A 579 -0.95 -44.33 25.35
C TYR A 579 -1.07 -43.76 26.76
N ILE A 580 -0.01 -43.12 27.23
CA ILE A 580 -0.02 -42.35 28.48
C ILE A 580 -0.55 -40.95 28.17
N ARG A 581 -1.31 -40.39 29.11
CA ARG A 581 -1.70 -38.98 29.14
C ARG A 581 -1.20 -38.37 30.44
N MET A 582 -0.59 -37.20 30.40
CA MET A 582 0.08 -36.63 31.59
C MET A 582 0.05 -35.10 31.66
N THR A 583 -0.02 -34.61 32.89
CA THR A 583 0.27 -33.22 33.27
C THR A 583 1.49 -33.22 34.18
N GLN A 584 1.98 -32.04 34.59
CA GLN A 584 3.08 -31.94 35.55
C GLN A 584 2.77 -32.61 36.91
N ASP A 585 1.49 -32.79 37.27
CA ASP A 585 1.04 -33.32 38.57
C ASP A 585 0.39 -34.73 38.53
N ASP A 586 -0.12 -35.18 37.38
CA ASP A 586 -0.98 -36.37 37.25
C ASP A 586 -0.70 -37.14 35.95
N SER A 587 -0.79 -38.47 35.97
CA SER A 587 -0.65 -39.32 34.78
C SER A 587 -1.60 -40.50 34.78
N VAL A 588 -2.08 -40.86 33.59
CA VAL A 588 -2.95 -42.02 33.36
C VAL A 588 -2.51 -42.80 32.13
N LEU A 589 -2.77 -44.10 32.12
CA LEU A 589 -2.65 -44.96 30.94
C LEU A 589 -4.04 -45.25 30.39
N VAL A 590 -4.29 -44.81 29.16
CA VAL A 590 -5.48 -45.17 28.39
C VAL A 590 -5.21 -46.47 27.63
N ALA A 591 -6.18 -47.38 27.62
CA ALA A 591 -6.15 -48.57 26.78
C ALA A 591 -7.53 -48.86 26.19
N THR A 592 -7.62 -48.85 24.86
CA THR A 592 -8.83 -49.10 24.07
C THR A 592 -8.65 -50.40 23.30
N ASN A 593 -9.50 -51.39 23.54
CA ASN A 593 -9.53 -52.62 22.73
C ASN A 593 -10.24 -52.33 21.41
N LEU A 594 -9.52 -52.45 20.30
CA LEU A 594 -10.04 -52.12 18.98
C LEU A 594 -10.89 -53.25 18.37
N THR A 595 -10.99 -54.40 19.04
CA THR A 595 -11.48 -55.64 18.42
C THR A 595 -12.78 -56.16 19.03
N GLY A 596 -13.54 -56.93 18.23
CA GLY A 596 -14.72 -57.68 18.68
C GLY A 596 -14.46 -58.88 19.62
N ASN A 597 -13.30 -58.94 20.30
CA ASN A 597 -12.90 -60.05 21.17
C ASN A 597 -12.42 -59.54 22.54
N GLU A 598 -12.57 -60.33 23.60
CA GLU A 598 -11.91 -60.06 24.88
C GLU A 598 -10.38 -60.17 24.71
N ILE A 599 -9.66 -59.09 25.01
CA ILE A 599 -8.19 -59.05 24.97
C ILE A 599 -7.64 -59.08 26.40
N THR A 600 -6.44 -59.64 26.60
CA THR A 600 -5.67 -59.48 27.84
C THR A 600 -4.21 -59.19 27.53
N VAL A 601 -3.66 -58.13 28.12
CA VAL A 601 -2.27 -57.64 27.94
C VAL A 601 -1.55 -57.51 29.28
N GLU A 602 -0.20 -57.51 29.25
CA GLU A 602 0.64 -57.26 30.43
C GLU A 602 0.89 -55.76 30.58
N VAL A 603 0.43 -55.17 31.69
CA VAL A 603 0.71 -53.77 32.04
C VAL A 603 2.04 -53.71 32.78
N LYS A 604 3.05 -53.22 32.07
CA LYS A 604 4.41 -53.02 32.56
C LYS A 604 4.52 -51.62 33.18
N PRO A 605 5.29 -51.43 34.27
CA PRO A 605 5.69 -50.10 34.70
C PRO A 605 6.51 -49.44 33.60
N ASP A 606 6.22 -48.17 33.33
CA ASP A 606 7.01 -47.33 32.45
C ASP A 606 8.30 -46.82 33.14
N ALA A 607 9.30 -46.48 32.33
CA ALA A 607 10.58 -45.97 32.78
C ALA A 607 10.48 -44.57 33.43
N GLU A 608 9.53 -43.76 33.03
CA GLU A 608 9.34 -42.35 33.36
C GLU A 608 8.08 -42.16 34.22
N PHE A 609 6.90 -42.45 33.66
CA PHE A 609 5.58 -42.16 34.24
C PHE A 609 5.09 -43.17 35.29
N GLY A 610 5.89 -44.20 35.61
CA GLY A 610 5.69 -45.04 36.78
C GLY A 610 4.83 -46.29 36.52
N SER A 611 3.90 -46.60 37.44
CA SER A 611 3.17 -47.89 37.44
C SER A 611 1.66 -47.69 37.33
N PHE A 612 1.03 -48.41 36.40
CA PHE A 612 -0.40 -48.26 36.09
C PHE A 612 -1.22 -49.36 36.79
N SER A 613 -1.32 -49.26 38.12
CA SER A 613 -1.68 -50.39 39.00
C SER A 613 -3.18 -50.56 39.33
N LYS A 614 -4.04 -49.66 38.86
CA LYS A 614 -5.47 -49.60 39.23
C LYS A 614 -6.32 -48.93 38.14
N ILE A 615 -7.49 -49.52 37.82
CA ILE A 615 -8.51 -48.88 36.97
C ILE A 615 -9.14 -47.68 37.70
N LEU A 616 -9.16 -46.52 37.04
CA LEU A 616 -9.91 -45.32 37.42
C LEU A 616 -11.29 -45.28 36.77
N LYS A 617 -11.34 -45.42 35.44
CA LYS A 617 -12.57 -45.34 34.64
C LYS A 617 -12.67 -46.53 33.68
N LYS A 618 -13.92 -46.91 33.40
CA LYS A 618 -14.38 -47.78 32.31
C LYS A 618 -15.90 -47.61 32.20
N PHE A 619 -16.48 -47.94 31.04
CA PHE A 619 -17.92 -47.76 30.79
C PHE A 619 -18.82 -48.45 31.81
N SER A 620 -19.97 -47.85 32.13
CA SER A 620 -20.92 -48.41 33.10
C SER A 620 -21.51 -49.76 32.67
N VAL A 621 -21.62 -49.99 31.36
CA VAL A 621 -22.00 -51.27 30.74
C VAL A 621 -20.87 -52.32 30.75
N ASP A 622 -19.62 -51.91 30.96
CA ASP A 622 -18.47 -52.82 30.97
C ASP A 622 -18.49 -53.71 32.22
N THR A 623 -18.81 -54.99 32.00
CA THR A 623 -18.82 -56.03 33.05
C THR A 623 -17.62 -56.99 32.96
N VAL A 624 -16.70 -56.80 32.00
CA VAL A 624 -15.61 -57.74 31.68
C VAL A 624 -14.24 -57.19 32.09
N SER A 625 -13.96 -55.91 31.80
CA SER A 625 -12.62 -55.34 31.97
C SER A 625 -12.20 -55.27 33.44
N LYS A 626 -10.95 -55.64 33.69
CA LYS A 626 -10.36 -55.81 35.03
C LYS A 626 -8.83 -55.85 34.97
N LEU A 627 -8.19 -55.54 36.09
CA LEU A 627 -6.74 -55.61 36.26
C LEU A 627 -6.42 -56.56 37.42
N GLU A 628 -5.74 -57.67 37.15
CA GLU A 628 -5.38 -58.71 38.13
C GLU A 628 -3.92 -59.14 37.95
N ASP A 629 -3.12 -59.09 39.02
CA ASP A 629 -1.69 -59.49 39.03
C ASP A 629 -0.82 -58.87 37.90
N GLY A 630 -1.16 -57.66 37.43
CA GLY A 630 -0.48 -56.95 36.33
C GLY A 630 -1.01 -57.28 34.93
N MET A 631 -1.97 -58.19 34.81
CA MET A 631 -2.67 -58.49 33.56
C MET A 631 -3.96 -57.67 33.47
N LEU A 632 -4.06 -56.84 32.42
CA LEU A 632 -5.25 -56.08 32.09
C LEU A 632 -6.09 -56.86 31.09
N THR A 633 -7.28 -57.28 31.48
CA THR A 633 -8.32 -57.78 30.57
C THR A 633 -9.21 -56.60 30.16
N ILE A 634 -9.49 -56.47 28.86
CA ILE A 634 -10.35 -55.44 28.28
C ILE A 634 -11.49 -56.11 27.50
N ALA A 635 -12.72 -55.62 27.68
CA ALA A 635 -13.90 -56.03 26.94
C ALA A 635 -13.79 -55.66 25.44
N PRO A 636 -14.53 -56.31 24.53
CA PRO A 636 -14.62 -55.88 23.12
C PRO A 636 -14.99 -54.40 23.01
N TYR A 637 -14.33 -53.67 22.10
CA TYR A 637 -14.59 -52.24 21.78
C TYR A 637 -14.63 -51.28 22.98
N SER A 638 -14.03 -51.66 24.13
CA SER A 638 -14.11 -50.92 25.38
C SER A 638 -12.79 -50.21 25.72
N THR A 639 -12.93 -49.11 26.44
CA THR A 639 -11.84 -48.23 26.89
C THR A 639 -11.73 -48.27 28.40
N VAL A 640 -10.50 -48.37 28.89
CA VAL A 640 -10.18 -48.32 30.31
C VAL A 640 -9.07 -47.31 30.57
N VAL A 641 -9.20 -46.57 31.68
CA VAL A 641 -8.20 -45.59 32.12
C VAL A 641 -7.61 -46.08 33.43
N LEU A 642 -6.28 -46.21 33.50
CA LEU A 642 -5.54 -46.65 34.69
C LEU A 642 -4.82 -45.46 35.35
N SER A 643 -4.80 -45.39 36.68
CA SER A 643 -4.01 -44.38 37.40
C SER A 643 -2.53 -44.71 37.32
N GLY A 644 -1.71 -43.73 36.93
CA GLY A 644 -0.26 -43.79 37.08
C GLY A 644 0.18 -43.53 38.53
N ASP A 645 1.27 -44.17 38.92
CA ASP A 645 2.08 -43.79 40.08
C ASP A 645 3.12 -42.74 39.62
N VAL A 646 2.71 -41.48 39.45
CA VAL A 646 3.62 -40.34 39.15
C VAL A 646 4.81 -40.37 40.11
N LYS A 647 6.03 -40.19 39.59
CA LYS A 647 7.25 -40.05 40.41
C LYS A 647 7.48 -38.58 40.77
N PRO A 648 7.22 -38.13 42.01
CA PRO A 648 7.53 -36.76 42.41
C PRO A 648 9.02 -36.69 42.76
N GLY A 649 9.72 -35.65 42.30
CA GLY A 649 11.12 -35.40 42.70
C GLY A 649 12.13 -35.21 41.56
N GLN A 650 11.70 -34.75 40.39
CA GLN A 650 12.58 -33.99 39.49
C GLN A 650 12.12 -32.53 39.44
N TYR A 651 13.03 -31.64 39.05
CA TYR A 651 12.71 -30.26 38.73
C TYR A 651 13.23 -29.90 37.34
N SER A 652 12.57 -28.95 36.69
CA SER A 652 12.90 -28.48 35.34
C SER A 652 12.93 -26.97 35.22
N VAL A 653 13.92 -26.47 34.49
CA VAL A 653 14.16 -25.06 34.18
C VAL A 653 14.11 -24.91 32.67
N ALA A 654 13.02 -24.36 32.14
CA ALA A 654 12.87 -24.04 30.72
C ALA A 654 13.27 -22.57 30.49
N TYR A 655 13.95 -22.26 29.39
CA TYR A 655 14.47 -20.92 29.13
C TYR A 655 14.72 -20.61 27.66
N SER A 656 14.60 -19.33 27.29
CA SER A 656 14.89 -18.86 25.94
C SER A 656 16.34 -19.18 25.51
N LYS A 657 16.49 -19.86 24.36
CA LYS A 657 17.79 -20.28 23.78
C LYS A 657 18.72 -19.13 23.36
N ASN A 658 18.28 -17.87 23.51
CA ASN A 658 19.09 -16.67 23.30
C ASN A 658 20.01 -16.33 24.49
N VAL A 659 19.92 -17.07 25.60
CA VAL A 659 20.88 -17.09 26.72
C VAL A 659 21.49 -18.49 26.95
N LYS A 660 22.55 -18.54 27.75
CA LYS A 660 23.23 -19.75 28.23
C LYS A 660 23.13 -19.82 29.75
N LEU A 661 22.57 -20.92 30.25
CA LEU A 661 22.52 -21.30 31.65
C LEU A 661 23.86 -21.90 32.11
N SER A 662 24.27 -21.52 33.32
CA SER A 662 25.15 -22.28 34.21
C SER A 662 24.40 -22.56 35.52
N VAL A 663 24.62 -23.73 36.11
CA VAL A 663 24.03 -24.13 37.40
C VAL A 663 25.16 -24.34 38.40
N ASP A 664 25.09 -23.67 39.55
CA ASP A 664 26.14 -23.60 40.57
C ASP A 664 27.55 -23.25 40.01
N GLY A 665 27.58 -22.48 38.91
CA GLY A 665 28.80 -22.05 38.20
C GLY A 665 29.35 -23.04 37.15
N GLU A 666 28.67 -24.16 36.86
CA GLU A 666 29.02 -25.08 35.77
C GLU A 666 28.08 -24.89 34.56
N GLU A 667 28.64 -24.65 33.37
CA GLU A 667 27.91 -24.35 32.13
C GLU A 667 27.11 -25.56 31.62
N GLN A 668 25.79 -25.45 31.56
CA GLN A 668 24.89 -26.55 31.19
C GLN A 668 24.78 -26.73 29.67
N LYS A 669 25.86 -27.22 29.05
CA LYS A 669 26.03 -27.27 27.59
C LYS A 669 24.97 -28.01 26.80
N LEU A 670 24.39 -29.07 27.37
CA LEU A 670 23.28 -29.77 26.72
C LEU A 670 22.00 -28.94 26.81
N ALA A 671 21.66 -28.44 28.01
CA ALA A 671 20.53 -27.56 28.22
C ALA A 671 20.59 -26.31 27.32
N ASN A 672 21.79 -25.74 27.13
CA ASN A 672 22.03 -24.58 26.26
C ASN A 672 21.83 -24.84 24.75
N LEU A 673 21.63 -26.10 24.34
CA LEU A 673 21.24 -26.46 22.97
C LEU A 673 19.73 -26.66 22.83
N ILE A 674 19.01 -26.96 23.93
CA ILE A 674 17.58 -27.30 23.92
C ILE A 674 16.67 -26.29 24.66
N GLY A 675 17.24 -25.35 25.44
CA GLY A 675 16.45 -24.41 26.25
C GLY A 675 15.80 -25.04 27.49
N LEU A 676 16.29 -26.19 27.95
CA LEU A 676 15.72 -26.96 29.05
C LEU A 676 16.82 -27.62 29.88
N TYR A 677 16.77 -27.45 31.20
CA TYR A 677 17.59 -28.17 32.17
C TYR A 677 16.70 -28.98 33.11
N THR A 678 16.95 -30.29 33.24
CA THR A 678 16.21 -31.20 34.12
C THR A 678 17.18 -31.88 35.09
N ALA A 679 16.76 -32.03 36.36
CA ALA A 679 17.56 -32.69 37.40
C ALA A 679 16.69 -33.26 38.54
N ASP A 680 17.25 -34.16 39.34
CA ASP A 680 16.59 -34.68 40.54
C ASP A 680 16.45 -33.57 41.59
N ALA A 681 15.27 -33.46 42.23
CA ALA A 681 14.98 -32.43 43.23
C ALA A 681 15.57 -32.81 44.60
N GLU A 682 16.67 -32.18 44.99
CA GLU A 682 17.30 -32.34 46.30
C GLU A 682 16.84 -31.26 47.33
N ASP A 683 17.06 -31.54 48.62
CA ASP A 683 16.89 -30.58 49.73
C ASP A 683 17.95 -29.45 49.64
N GLY A 684 17.68 -28.41 48.83
CA GLY A 684 18.64 -27.32 48.61
C GLY A 684 18.09 -26.10 47.88
N VAL A 685 18.98 -25.15 47.60
CA VAL A 685 18.79 -24.02 46.68
C VAL A 685 19.93 -24.11 45.67
N VAL A 686 19.64 -23.92 44.38
CA VAL A 686 20.62 -23.94 43.29
C VAL A 686 20.71 -22.55 42.65
N THR A 687 21.92 -22.12 42.32
CA THR A 687 22.14 -20.83 41.66
C THR A 687 22.10 -21.03 40.14
N LEU A 688 21.13 -20.41 39.47
CA LEU A 688 21.02 -20.34 38.02
C LEU A 688 21.69 -19.03 37.54
N GLU A 689 22.63 -19.10 36.59
CA GLU A 689 23.24 -17.94 35.95
C GLU A 689 23.00 -17.97 34.44
N PHE A 690 22.34 -16.95 33.90
CA PHE A 690 21.97 -16.83 32.49
C PHE A 690 22.73 -15.68 31.81
N VAL A 691 23.47 -15.99 30.74
CA VAL A 691 24.32 -15.02 29.99
C VAL A 691 23.92 -15.03 28.51
N PRO A 692 23.78 -13.88 27.80
CA PRO A 692 23.48 -13.85 26.37
C PRO A 692 24.32 -14.81 25.53
N ALA A 693 23.66 -15.62 24.70
CA ALA A 693 24.30 -16.71 23.97
C ALA A 693 25.34 -16.20 22.94
N VAL A 694 25.14 -14.99 22.41
CA VAL A 694 26.05 -14.26 21.53
C VAL A 694 26.83 -13.21 22.34
N GLU A 695 28.16 -13.28 22.30
CA GLU A 695 29.05 -12.38 23.05
C GLU A 695 28.81 -10.90 22.66
N GLY A 696 28.56 -10.07 23.67
CA GLY A 696 28.32 -8.64 23.51
C GLY A 696 26.88 -8.23 23.13
N LYS A 697 25.91 -9.15 23.13
CA LYS A 697 24.49 -8.80 23.29
C LYS A 697 24.15 -8.52 24.76
N GLU A 698 23.02 -7.86 24.99
CA GLU A 698 22.56 -7.41 26.32
C GLU A 698 21.15 -7.96 26.62
N ILE A 699 20.88 -8.40 27.86
CA ILE A 699 19.54 -8.69 28.36
C ILE A 699 18.80 -7.37 28.57
N ALA A 700 17.58 -7.26 28.01
CA ALA A 700 16.69 -6.11 28.13
C ALA A 700 15.40 -6.41 28.90
N GLY A 701 15.08 -7.68 29.14
CA GLY A 701 13.88 -8.10 29.85
C GLY A 701 13.96 -9.56 30.29
N VAL A 702 13.35 -9.86 31.43
CA VAL A 702 13.22 -11.22 31.98
C VAL A 702 11.78 -11.43 32.44
N LEU A 703 11.17 -12.55 32.03
CA LEU A 703 9.97 -13.10 32.65
C LEU A 703 10.35 -14.39 33.39
N VAL A 704 9.80 -14.61 34.58
CA VAL A 704 9.91 -15.86 35.33
C VAL A 704 8.50 -16.37 35.59
N ASN A 705 8.16 -17.56 35.08
CA ASN A 705 6.78 -18.10 35.10
C ASN A 705 5.74 -17.12 34.52
N GLY A 706 6.11 -16.38 33.47
CA GLY A 706 5.29 -15.35 32.82
C GLY A 706 5.28 -13.98 33.53
N GLU A 707 5.63 -13.89 34.82
CA GLU A 707 5.71 -12.61 35.55
C GLU A 707 7.04 -11.90 35.24
N SER A 708 7.02 -10.59 35.00
CA SER A 708 8.24 -9.81 34.74
C SER A 708 9.04 -9.51 36.01
N VAL A 709 10.37 -9.64 35.93
CA VAL A 709 11.28 -9.52 37.09
C VAL A 709 12.40 -8.50 36.81
N ASP A 710 12.65 -7.62 37.79
CA ASP A 710 13.75 -6.64 37.78
C ASP A 710 15.13 -7.32 37.74
N PHE A 711 16.10 -6.73 37.02
CA PHE A 711 17.48 -7.22 36.94
C PHE A 711 18.50 -6.06 37.00
N ASP A 712 19.64 -6.29 37.68
CA ASP A 712 20.68 -5.28 37.95
C ASP A 712 21.83 -5.26 36.91
N ASP A 713 22.00 -6.31 36.09
CA ASP A 713 23.09 -6.45 35.11
C ASP A 713 22.58 -7.03 33.79
N SER A 714 22.82 -6.34 32.67
CA SER A 714 22.40 -6.79 31.34
C SER A 714 23.35 -7.81 30.69
N ALA A 715 24.50 -8.10 31.31
CA ALA A 715 25.42 -9.15 30.86
C ALA A 715 25.16 -10.52 31.51
N VAL A 716 24.51 -10.55 32.69
CA VAL A 716 24.17 -11.79 33.40
C VAL A 716 22.95 -11.61 34.31
N PHE A 717 21.98 -12.52 34.20
CA PHE A 717 20.88 -12.64 35.15
C PHE A 717 21.13 -13.84 36.08
N THR A 718 20.95 -13.66 37.40
CA THR A 718 21.16 -14.70 38.40
C THR A 718 19.88 -14.93 39.20
N TYR A 719 19.48 -16.20 39.36
CA TYR A 719 18.27 -16.60 40.06
C TYR A 719 18.53 -17.75 41.03
N GLU A 720 18.01 -17.67 42.26
CA GLU A 720 18.13 -18.70 43.29
C GLU A 720 16.86 -19.56 43.30
N LEU A 721 16.94 -20.77 42.75
CA LEU A 721 15.82 -21.71 42.66
C LEU A 721 15.81 -22.68 43.83
N ASN A 722 14.64 -22.97 44.40
CA ASN A 722 14.44 -24.08 45.36
C ASN A 722 13.70 -25.25 44.69
N PRO A 723 14.40 -26.32 44.25
CA PRO A 723 13.77 -27.50 43.62
C PRO A 723 12.65 -28.18 44.41
N SER A 724 12.65 -28.02 45.75
CA SER A 724 11.62 -28.61 46.62
C SER A 724 10.36 -27.76 46.78
N GLU A 725 10.39 -26.50 46.31
CA GLU A 725 9.25 -25.56 46.34
C GLU A 725 8.86 -25.07 44.93
N GLN A 726 9.76 -25.21 43.95
CA GLN A 726 9.61 -24.76 42.56
C GLN A 726 10.09 -25.89 41.62
N MET A 727 9.23 -26.90 41.40
CA MET A 727 9.57 -28.06 40.56
C MET A 727 9.56 -27.76 39.05
N HIS A 728 8.86 -26.72 38.61
CA HIS A 728 9.02 -26.16 37.28
C HIS A 728 9.28 -24.66 37.39
N THR A 729 10.14 -24.12 36.52
CA THR A 729 10.28 -22.66 36.34
C THR A 729 10.65 -22.33 34.91
N THR A 730 9.86 -21.46 34.26
CA THR A 730 10.14 -20.94 32.91
C THR A 730 10.83 -19.58 33.00
N PHE A 731 11.77 -19.32 32.08
CA PHE A 731 12.49 -18.04 31.97
C PHE A 731 12.49 -17.52 30.53
N ALA A 732 11.65 -16.52 30.24
CA ALA A 732 11.68 -15.84 28.95
C ALA A 732 12.68 -14.67 29.00
N PHE A 733 13.63 -14.62 28.06
CA PHE A 733 14.64 -13.55 28.00
C PHE A 733 14.49 -12.71 26.73
N THR A 734 14.38 -11.40 26.90
CA THR A 734 14.52 -10.43 25.79
C THR A 734 16.00 -10.06 25.68
N VAL A 735 16.64 -10.38 24.55
CA VAL A 735 18.08 -10.15 24.31
C VAL A 735 18.31 -9.29 23.08
N VAL A 736 18.88 -8.10 23.28
CA VAL A 736 19.04 -7.03 22.26
C VAL A 736 20.51 -6.84 21.84
N ASP A 737 20.73 -6.13 20.74
CA ASP A 737 22.05 -5.88 20.16
C ASP A 737 22.32 -4.38 19.94
N LYS A 738 22.96 -3.75 20.92
CA LYS A 738 23.39 -2.35 20.86
C LYS A 738 24.73 -2.15 20.14
N ARG A 739 25.40 -3.20 19.65
CA ARG A 739 26.80 -3.11 19.16
C ARG A 739 26.94 -2.20 17.94
N VAL A 740 25.95 -2.23 17.04
CA VAL A 740 25.91 -1.35 15.86
C VAL A 740 25.67 0.10 16.27
N LEU A 741 24.69 0.37 17.13
CA LEU A 741 24.40 1.70 17.67
C LEU A 741 25.64 2.31 18.37
N ARG A 742 26.34 1.54 19.22
CA ARG A 742 27.58 1.96 19.89
C ARG A 742 28.69 2.35 18.88
N MET A 743 28.85 1.59 17.79
CA MET A 743 29.82 1.88 16.72
C MET A 743 29.45 3.11 15.87
N THR A 744 28.15 3.27 15.55
CA THR A 744 27.67 4.47 14.84
C THR A 744 27.77 5.71 15.73
N LEU A 745 27.58 5.60 17.05
CA LEU A 745 27.77 6.71 18.00
C LEU A 745 29.23 7.18 18.08
N GLU A 746 30.20 6.25 18.17
CA GLU A 746 31.62 6.61 18.08
C GLU A 746 31.95 7.32 16.75
N THR A 747 31.35 6.85 15.65
CA THR A 747 31.55 7.43 14.31
C THR A 747 30.95 8.83 14.19
N ALA A 748 29.72 9.03 14.65
CA ALA A 748 29.01 10.31 14.59
C ALA A 748 29.62 11.36 15.53
N GLN A 749 29.98 10.97 16.76
CA GLN A 749 30.70 11.84 17.69
C GLN A 749 32.04 12.30 17.12
N LYS A 750 32.81 11.39 16.50
CA LYS A 750 34.06 11.73 15.82
C LYS A 750 33.84 12.65 14.63
N ALA A 751 32.82 12.40 13.80
CA ALA A 751 32.51 13.23 12.64
C ALA A 751 32.14 14.66 13.08
N LEU A 752 31.34 14.81 14.13
CA LEU A 752 30.96 16.10 14.71
C LEU A 752 32.15 16.85 15.35
N ASP A 753 33.15 16.14 15.88
CA ASP A 753 34.39 16.72 16.39
C ASP A 753 35.40 17.11 15.29
N GLU A 754 35.31 16.50 14.10
CA GLU A 754 36.13 16.82 12.91
C GLU A 754 35.49 17.89 11.99
N ALA A 755 34.21 18.22 12.17
CA ALA A 755 33.43 19.15 11.36
C ALA A 755 33.63 20.65 11.72
N ASP A 756 33.47 21.54 10.73
CA ASP A 756 33.48 22.99 10.93
C ASP A 756 32.09 23.49 11.38
N LYS A 757 31.86 23.47 12.70
CA LYS A 757 30.58 23.86 13.33
C LYS A 757 30.15 25.31 13.06
N ASP A 758 31.07 26.22 12.71
CA ASP A 758 30.71 27.60 12.34
C ASP A 758 30.11 27.65 10.92
N ALA A 759 30.60 26.79 10.00
CA ALA A 759 30.16 26.71 8.61
C ALA A 759 28.91 25.82 8.40
N MET A 760 28.73 24.77 9.20
CA MET A 760 27.62 23.81 9.12
C MET A 760 26.24 24.46 9.36
N LEU A 761 25.15 23.93 8.79
CA LEU A 761 23.80 24.48 9.00
C LEU A 761 23.35 24.40 10.48
N PRO A 762 22.65 25.41 11.03
CA PRO A 762 22.22 25.40 12.44
C PRO A 762 21.33 24.21 12.79
N ALA A 763 20.31 23.93 11.96
CA ALA A 763 19.41 22.79 12.17
C ALA A 763 20.12 21.43 12.08
N VAL A 764 21.21 21.31 11.31
CA VAL A 764 22.02 20.09 11.21
C VAL A 764 22.87 19.90 12.47
N LEU A 765 23.43 20.98 13.03
CA LEU A 765 24.16 20.92 14.29
C LEU A 765 23.24 20.51 15.45
N GLU A 766 22.05 21.11 15.53
CA GLU A 766 21.03 20.74 16.53
C GLU A 766 20.53 19.30 16.35
N ALA A 767 20.25 18.87 15.12
CA ALA A 767 19.85 17.49 14.83
C ALA A 767 20.92 16.47 15.22
N MET A 768 22.20 16.74 14.93
CA MET A 768 23.31 15.87 15.31
C MET A 768 23.49 15.81 16.83
N GLU A 769 23.51 16.95 17.52
CA GLU A 769 23.73 16.98 18.98
C GLU A 769 22.54 16.32 19.73
N ASN A 770 21.32 16.45 19.22
CA ASN A 770 20.14 15.72 19.73
C ASN A 770 20.19 14.21 19.43
N ALA A 771 20.57 13.80 18.21
CA ALA A 771 20.61 12.38 17.84
C ALA A 771 21.73 11.62 18.56
N ILE A 772 22.89 12.27 18.79
CA ILE A 772 23.97 11.76 19.64
C ILE A 772 23.48 11.57 21.09
N ALA A 773 22.73 12.53 21.63
CA ALA A 773 22.17 12.44 22.98
C ALA A 773 21.16 11.29 23.10
N ALA A 774 20.22 11.17 22.16
CA ALA A 774 19.23 10.09 22.14
C ALA A 774 19.87 8.70 21.98
N ALA A 775 20.86 8.57 21.10
CA ALA A 775 21.63 7.32 20.94
C ALA A 775 22.38 6.94 22.22
N GLN A 776 22.94 7.91 22.95
CA GLN A 776 23.59 7.67 24.25
C GLN A 776 22.55 7.26 25.33
N GLU A 777 21.38 7.90 25.37
CA GLU A 777 20.31 7.57 26.31
C GLU A 777 19.75 6.15 26.10
N ILE A 778 19.52 5.74 24.86
CA ILE A 778 19.11 4.37 24.51
C ILE A 778 20.25 3.34 24.74
N ILE A 779 21.51 3.77 24.64
CA ILE A 779 22.65 2.93 25.01
C ILE A 779 22.69 2.67 26.53
N ASP A 780 22.48 3.71 27.33
CA ASP A 780 22.54 3.66 28.80
C ASP A 780 21.28 3.07 29.45
N ASN A 781 20.15 3.03 28.74
CA ASN A 781 18.93 2.34 29.18
C ASN A 781 19.11 0.79 29.10
N PRO A 782 19.08 0.05 30.23
CA PRO A 782 19.25 -1.40 30.20
C PRO A 782 18.07 -2.13 29.52
N THR A 783 16.84 -1.62 29.65
CA THR A 783 15.61 -2.28 29.14
C THR A 783 15.15 -1.71 27.80
N ALA A 784 16.04 -1.09 27.01
CA ALA A 784 15.71 -0.58 25.68
C ALA A 784 15.38 -1.73 24.72
N THR A 785 14.25 -1.62 24.01
CA THR A 785 13.83 -2.57 22.98
C THR A 785 14.73 -2.49 21.74
N GLN A 786 14.78 -3.57 20.94
CA GLN A 786 15.52 -3.54 19.68
C GLN A 786 14.96 -2.45 18.73
N THR A 787 13.65 -2.23 18.73
CA THR A 787 13.00 -1.18 17.94
C THR A 787 13.48 0.23 18.33
N GLU A 788 13.62 0.54 19.61
CA GLU A 788 14.18 1.83 20.07
C GLU A 788 15.67 1.97 19.71
N ILE A 789 16.44 0.87 19.81
CA ILE A 789 17.86 0.81 19.42
C ILE A 789 18.02 1.09 17.92
N ASP A 790 17.18 0.48 17.08
CA ASP A 790 17.21 0.62 15.63
C ASP A 790 16.69 2.00 15.17
N GLN A 791 15.70 2.56 15.86
CA GLN A 791 15.24 3.94 15.64
C GLN A 791 16.30 4.98 16.03
N ALA A 792 16.95 4.81 17.19
CA ALA A 792 18.06 5.67 17.61
C ALA A 792 19.25 5.56 16.65
N TRP A 793 19.53 4.35 16.14
CA TRP A 793 20.54 4.11 15.11
C TRP A 793 20.20 4.82 13.79
N SER A 794 18.96 4.71 13.30
CA SER A 794 18.52 5.40 12.08
C SER A 794 18.58 6.91 12.22
N GLY A 795 18.03 7.49 13.31
CA GLY A 795 18.05 8.94 13.53
C GLY A 795 19.46 9.52 13.66
N LEU A 796 20.37 8.78 14.30
CA LEU A 796 21.80 9.12 14.36
C LEU A 796 22.49 9.01 12.98
N LEU A 797 22.15 7.99 12.19
CA LEU A 797 22.67 7.79 10.84
C LEU A 797 22.15 8.87 9.86
N ASP A 798 20.89 9.28 9.98
CA ASP A 798 20.30 10.36 9.18
C ASP A 798 20.88 11.73 9.54
N ALA A 799 21.11 12.01 10.83
CA ALA A 799 21.87 13.19 11.24
C ALA A 799 23.31 13.15 10.70
N LEU A 800 23.97 11.99 10.71
CA LEU A 800 25.30 11.79 10.14
C LEU A 800 25.34 12.00 8.62
N HIS A 801 24.29 11.59 7.89
CA HIS A 801 24.15 11.88 6.46
C HIS A 801 23.98 13.38 6.14
N CYS A 802 23.65 14.21 7.11
CA CYS A 802 23.47 15.65 6.93
C CYS A 802 24.73 16.48 7.25
N ILE A 803 25.79 15.90 7.82
CA ILE A 803 26.92 16.66 8.40
C ILE A 803 27.68 17.56 7.40
N ASP A 804 27.70 17.20 6.11
CA ASP A 804 28.38 17.97 5.06
C ASP A 804 27.58 19.20 4.58
N PHE A 805 26.35 19.44 5.07
CA PHE A 805 25.56 20.61 4.69
C PHE A 805 26.03 21.90 5.37
N VAL A 806 26.45 22.87 4.56
CA VAL A 806 26.99 24.17 4.98
C VAL A 806 26.11 25.33 4.54
N LYS A 807 26.20 26.44 5.28
CA LYS A 807 25.52 27.72 4.99
C LYS A 807 26.03 28.31 3.66
N GLY A 808 25.13 28.79 2.80
CA GLY A 808 25.52 29.46 1.53
C GLY A 808 25.87 30.95 1.68
N ASP A 809 26.53 31.53 0.67
CA ASP A 809 26.95 32.94 0.66
C ASP A 809 25.85 33.87 0.13
N LYS A 810 25.07 34.43 1.06
CA LYS A 810 23.96 35.36 0.78
C LYS A 810 24.38 36.68 0.13
N THR A 811 25.67 37.04 0.10
CA THR A 811 26.16 38.36 -0.33
C THR A 811 25.64 38.79 -1.71
N TYR A 812 25.49 37.85 -2.66
CA TYR A 812 24.98 38.19 -3.99
C TYR A 812 23.48 38.50 -4.01
N LEU A 813 22.71 37.75 -3.23
CA LEU A 813 21.26 37.91 -3.12
C LEU A 813 20.92 39.21 -2.37
N GLU A 814 21.69 39.56 -1.34
CA GLU A 814 21.61 40.86 -0.66
C GLU A 814 21.83 42.04 -1.63
N GLU A 815 22.87 41.98 -2.49
CA GLU A 815 23.13 43.01 -3.49
C GLU A 815 22.03 43.11 -4.56
N LEU A 816 21.37 42.01 -4.93
CA LEU A 816 20.25 42.00 -5.88
C LEU A 816 18.94 42.52 -5.28
N VAL A 817 18.59 42.11 -4.06
CA VAL A 817 17.41 42.60 -3.33
C VAL A 817 17.54 44.11 -3.10
N ALA A 818 18.71 44.59 -2.70
CA ALA A 818 18.97 46.04 -2.55
C ALA A 818 18.92 46.83 -3.87
N ILE A 819 19.06 46.19 -5.04
CA ILE A 819 18.82 46.80 -6.36
C ILE A 819 17.33 46.83 -6.68
N ALA A 820 16.62 45.72 -6.45
CA ALA A 820 15.19 45.59 -6.68
C ALA A 820 14.35 46.57 -5.84
N GLU A 821 14.73 46.81 -4.57
CA GLU A 821 14.14 47.84 -3.69
C GLU A 821 14.17 49.27 -4.26
N GLN A 822 15.04 49.55 -5.24
CA GLN A 822 15.22 50.89 -5.82
C GLN A 822 14.47 51.09 -7.15
N ILE A 823 13.69 50.11 -7.61
CA ILE A 823 12.96 50.18 -8.88
C ILE A 823 11.55 50.75 -8.67
N ASP A 824 11.24 51.85 -9.35
CA ASP A 824 9.87 52.34 -9.52
C ASP A 824 9.23 51.65 -10.73
N LEU A 825 8.34 50.67 -10.47
CA LEU A 825 7.59 49.94 -11.51
C LEU A 825 6.65 50.83 -12.34
N ASN A 826 6.47 52.11 -12.00
CA ASN A 826 5.74 53.08 -12.83
C ASN A 826 6.58 53.62 -14.02
N GLU A 827 7.89 53.38 -14.04
CA GLU A 827 8.74 53.62 -15.24
C GLU A 827 8.67 52.47 -16.27
N PHE A 828 7.89 51.42 -15.99
CA PHE A 828 7.80 50.19 -16.76
C PHE A 828 6.35 49.86 -17.16
N THR A 829 6.18 49.00 -18.16
CA THR A 829 4.87 48.45 -18.58
C THR A 829 4.28 47.55 -17.49
N SER A 830 3.02 47.09 -17.64
CA SER A 830 2.39 46.10 -16.76
C SER A 830 3.06 44.73 -16.79
N ALA A 831 3.61 44.33 -17.95
CA ALA A 831 4.23 43.03 -18.17
C ALA A 831 5.43 42.79 -17.23
N TYR A 832 5.55 41.55 -16.75
CA TYR A 832 6.59 41.06 -15.85
C TYR A 832 6.62 41.67 -14.43
N ASN A 833 5.68 42.55 -14.08
CA ASN A 833 5.60 43.08 -12.71
C ASN A 833 5.13 42.04 -11.69
N GLU A 834 4.28 41.08 -12.05
CA GLU A 834 3.80 40.05 -11.11
C GLU A 834 4.94 39.08 -10.80
N GLU A 835 5.62 38.60 -11.85
CA GLU A 835 6.81 37.76 -11.78
C GLU A 835 7.97 38.44 -11.03
N PHE A 836 8.17 39.75 -11.21
CA PHE A 836 9.13 40.54 -10.44
C PHE A 836 8.78 40.61 -8.95
N ASN A 837 7.52 40.89 -8.59
CA ASN A 837 7.13 40.95 -7.19
C ASN A 837 7.22 39.57 -6.50
N ILE A 838 6.92 38.48 -7.22
CA ILE A 838 7.10 37.11 -6.71
C ILE A 838 8.59 36.83 -6.47
N ALA A 839 9.44 36.98 -7.50
CA ALA A 839 10.87 36.70 -7.38
C ALA A 839 11.58 37.59 -6.34
N PHE A 840 11.07 38.81 -6.10
CA PHE A 840 11.57 39.71 -5.07
C PHE A 840 11.17 39.29 -3.65
N VAL A 841 9.94 38.82 -3.43
CA VAL A 841 9.50 38.28 -2.13
C VAL A 841 10.20 36.95 -1.83
N ASP A 842 10.23 36.02 -2.79
CA ASP A 842 10.95 34.75 -2.66
C ASP A 842 12.44 34.97 -2.29
N ALA A 843 13.08 36.00 -2.88
CA ALA A 843 14.44 36.40 -2.54
C ALA A 843 14.58 37.00 -1.13
N GLN A 844 13.59 37.75 -0.64
CA GLN A 844 13.59 38.27 0.73
C GLN A 844 13.40 37.14 1.76
N ASP A 845 12.55 36.15 1.48
CA ASP A 845 12.35 34.99 2.36
C ASP A 845 13.59 34.08 2.40
N VAL A 846 14.24 33.82 1.25
CA VAL A 846 15.52 33.08 1.20
C VAL A 846 16.66 33.87 1.88
N LEU A 847 16.62 35.20 1.91
CA LEU A 847 17.55 35.99 2.76
C LEU A 847 17.26 35.82 4.25
N ALA A 848 16.01 35.64 4.67
CA ALA A 848 15.62 35.51 6.07
C ALA A 848 15.92 34.13 6.70
N ASP A 849 15.92 33.03 5.94
CA ASP A 849 16.15 31.68 6.49
C ASP A 849 17.64 31.42 6.85
N GLU A 850 17.95 31.24 8.13
CA GLU A 850 19.31 30.95 8.63
C GLU A 850 19.87 29.59 8.17
N ASN A 851 19.07 28.72 7.55
CA ASN A 851 19.46 27.42 7.02
C ASN A 851 19.64 27.38 5.49
N ALA A 852 19.35 28.48 4.77
CA ALA A 852 19.35 28.50 3.30
C ALA A 852 20.70 28.06 2.70
N MET A 853 20.64 27.09 1.78
CA MET A 853 21.81 26.52 1.12
C MET A 853 22.25 27.34 -0.09
N GLU A 854 23.50 27.14 -0.51
CA GLU A 854 24.12 27.82 -1.66
C GLU A 854 23.28 27.69 -2.94
N ASP A 855 22.72 26.52 -3.24
CA ASP A 855 21.89 26.30 -4.44
C ASP A 855 20.54 27.07 -4.37
N GLU A 856 19.96 27.24 -3.18
CA GLU A 856 18.69 27.95 -2.98
C GLU A 856 18.90 29.47 -3.09
N ILE A 857 19.99 29.97 -2.50
CA ILE A 857 20.45 31.36 -2.62
C ILE A 857 20.77 31.70 -4.07
N ASN A 858 21.46 30.83 -4.80
CA ASN A 858 21.74 31.02 -6.23
C ASN A 858 20.46 30.93 -7.08
N ALA A 859 19.52 30.04 -6.77
CA ALA A 859 18.24 29.96 -7.48
C ALA A 859 17.38 31.22 -7.30
N ALA A 860 17.27 31.73 -6.07
CA ALA A 860 16.59 32.99 -5.79
C ALA A 860 17.30 34.19 -6.45
N ALA A 861 18.64 34.19 -6.46
CA ALA A 861 19.43 35.24 -7.10
C ALA A 861 19.26 35.25 -8.63
N ASP A 862 19.37 34.10 -9.30
CA ASP A 862 19.16 34.00 -10.74
C ASP A 862 17.69 34.29 -11.11
N ALA A 863 16.70 33.88 -10.31
CA ALA A 863 15.29 34.22 -10.52
C ALA A 863 15.03 35.73 -10.44
N LEU A 864 15.55 36.40 -9.42
CA LEU A 864 15.45 37.85 -9.28
C LEU A 864 16.27 38.58 -10.37
N GLU A 865 17.45 38.09 -10.76
CA GLU A 865 18.23 38.64 -11.88
C GLU A 865 17.48 38.51 -13.21
N GLN A 866 16.77 37.40 -13.48
CA GLN A 866 15.93 37.25 -14.67
C GLN A 866 14.71 38.17 -14.63
N ALA A 867 14.01 38.29 -13.49
CA ALA A 867 12.85 39.16 -13.39
C ALA A 867 13.24 40.65 -13.54
N LEU A 868 14.36 41.07 -12.94
CA LEU A 868 14.99 42.39 -13.14
C LEU A 868 15.33 42.66 -14.62
N LEU A 869 15.75 41.64 -15.37
CA LEU A 869 16.03 41.73 -16.81
C LEU A 869 14.78 41.69 -17.70
N GLY A 870 13.65 41.17 -17.20
CA GLY A 870 12.37 41.10 -17.91
C GLY A 870 11.60 42.41 -17.97
N LEU A 871 11.86 43.35 -17.07
CA LEU A 871 11.13 44.62 -16.97
C LEU A 871 11.32 45.51 -18.22
N VAL A 872 10.22 45.79 -18.93
CA VAL A 872 10.20 46.62 -20.14
C VAL A 872 9.79 48.06 -19.80
N ARG A 873 10.61 49.05 -20.17
CA ARG A 873 10.30 50.47 -19.95
C ARG A 873 9.10 50.92 -20.79
N ARG A 874 8.24 51.76 -20.22
CA ARG A 874 7.11 52.40 -20.92
C ARG A 874 7.58 53.32 -22.05
N ALA A 875 6.69 53.58 -23.02
CA ALA A 875 6.93 54.56 -24.08
C ALA A 875 7.04 56.01 -23.57
N ASP A 876 7.75 56.85 -24.32
CA ASP A 876 7.87 58.30 -24.06
C ASP A 876 6.73 59.05 -24.76
N THR A 877 5.79 59.54 -23.96
CA THR A 877 4.59 60.27 -24.39
C THR A 877 4.85 61.77 -24.65
N SER A 878 6.06 62.29 -24.40
CA SER A 878 6.37 63.73 -24.39
C SER A 878 6.00 64.48 -25.68
N GLU A 879 6.26 63.89 -26.85
CA GLU A 879 5.90 64.52 -28.13
C GLU A 879 4.38 64.47 -28.39
N LEU A 880 3.73 63.34 -28.08
CA LEU A 880 2.28 63.16 -28.21
C LEU A 880 1.51 64.15 -27.31
N GLU A 881 1.94 64.29 -26.05
CA GLU A 881 1.39 65.27 -25.09
C GLU A 881 1.53 66.72 -25.61
N ALA A 882 2.64 67.06 -26.24
CA ALA A 882 2.83 68.39 -26.84
C ALA A 882 1.88 68.65 -28.02
N VAL A 883 1.61 67.64 -28.86
CA VAL A 883 0.62 67.74 -29.95
C VAL A 883 -0.81 67.82 -29.39
N ILE A 884 -1.14 67.04 -28.35
CA ILE A 884 -2.43 67.09 -27.63
C ILE A 884 -2.66 68.48 -27.01
N ALA A 885 -1.65 69.06 -26.36
CA ALA A 885 -1.74 70.40 -25.79
C ALA A 885 -1.97 71.48 -26.87
N LYS A 886 -1.31 71.34 -28.03
CA LYS A 886 -1.51 72.21 -29.20
C LYS A 886 -2.92 72.09 -29.78
N ALA A 887 -3.48 70.87 -29.85
CA ALA A 887 -4.85 70.64 -30.30
C ALA A 887 -5.89 71.25 -29.34
N LYS A 888 -5.76 70.97 -28.03
CA LYS A 888 -6.61 71.52 -26.96
C LYS A 888 -6.55 73.06 -26.86
N GLY A 889 -5.50 73.68 -27.41
CA GLY A 889 -5.31 75.14 -27.48
C GLY A 889 -5.91 75.85 -28.70
N LEU A 890 -6.53 75.16 -29.66
CA LEU A 890 -7.09 75.79 -30.86
C LEU A 890 -8.45 76.47 -30.61
N ASN A 891 -8.57 77.72 -31.08
CA ASN A 891 -9.85 78.42 -31.16
C ASN A 891 -10.65 77.95 -32.39
N LEU A 892 -11.56 76.99 -32.20
CA LEU A 892 -12.31 76.36 -33.30
C LEU A 892 -13.27 77.31 -34.05
N ASP A 893 -13.61 78.47 -33.47
CA ASP A 893 -14.47 79.49 -34.11
C ASP A 893 -13.77 80.22 -35.28
N GLU A 894 -12.44 80.13 -35.39
CA GLU A 894 -11.67 80.69 -36.52
C GLU A 894 -11.67 79.78 -37.77
N TYR A 895 -12.20 78.56 -37.66
CA TYR A 895 -12.07 77.49 -38.65
C TYR A 895 -13.41 77.07 -39.26
N ILE A 896 -13.41 76.65 -40.53
CA ILE A 896 -14.59 76.08 -41.19
C ILE A 896 -14.93 74.70 -40.61
N GLU A 897 -16.16 74.21 -40.81
CA GLU A 897 -16.62 72.94 -40.22
C GLU A 897 -15.90 71.69 -40.73
N ALA A 898 -15.30 71.73 -41.93
CA ALA A 898 -14.55 70.60 -42.47
C ALA A 898 -13.23 70.39 -41.72
N GLY A 899 -12.97 69.16 -41.26
CA GLY A 899 -11.78 68.78 -40.49
C GLY A 899 -11.99 68.81 -38.97
N LYS A 900 -13.04 69.46 -38.45
CA LYS A 900 -13.28 69.56 -37.00
C LYS A 900 -13.61 68.23 -36.35
N ALA A 901 -14.36 67.37 -37.04
CA ALA A 901 -14.75 66.05 -36.52
C ALA A 901 -13.56 65.08 -36.50
N GLU A 902 -12.76 65.10 -37.56
CA GLU A 902 -11.56 64.30 -37.73
C GLU A 902 -10.49 64.69 -36.70
N MET A 903 -10.30 65.99 -36.45
CA MET A 903 -9.39 66.48 -35.40
C MET A 903 -9.87 66.10 -33.99
N ALA A 904 -11.17 66.20 -33.71
CA ALA A 904 -11.72 65.76 -32.43
C ALA A 904 -11.56 64.24 -32.21
N GLN A 905 -11.76 63.42 -33.24
CA GLN A 905 -11.58 61.97 -33.15
C GLN A 905 -10.09 61.59 -32.95
N ALA A 906 -9.17 62.24 -33.67
CA ALA A 906 -7.74 62.02 -33.49
C ALA A 906 -7.26 62.48 -32.10
N LEU A 907 -7.82 63.57 -31.56
CA LEU A 907 -7.48 64.07 -30.23
C LEU A 907 -7.94 63.12 -29.11
N GLU A 908 -9.11 62.49 -29.26
CA GLU A 908 -9.59 61.51 -28.28
C GLU A 908 -8.75 60.24 -28.31
N ALA A 909 -8.45 59.69 -29.50
CA ALA A 909 -7.56 58.55 -29.63
C ALA A 909 -6.16 58.83 -29.05
N ALA A 910 -5.63 60.05 -29.26
CA ALA A 910 -4.37 60.49 -28.69
C ALA A 910 -4.39 60.56 -27.15
N ASN A 911 -5.50 60.97 -26.52
CA ASN A 911 -5.61 60.96 -25.05
C ASN A 911 -5.53 59.53 -24.49
N VAL A 912 -6.22 58.56 -25.12
CA VAL A 912 -6.22 57.15 -24.68
C VAL A 912 -4.82 56.56 -24.70
N ILE A 913 -4.04 56.81 -25.76
CA ILE A 913 -2.66 56.31 -25.89
C ILE A 913 -1.66 56.96 -24.90
N VAL A 914 -1.97 58.15 -24.34
CA VAL A 914 -1.16 58.76 -23.27
C VAL A 914 -1.49 58.19 -21.88
N GLU A 915 -2.73 57.74 -21.66
CA GLU A 915 -3.17 57.13 -20.40
C GLU A 915 -2.90 55.61 -20.34
N ASP A 916 -2.62 54.97 -21.47
CA ASP A 916 -2.20 53.57 -21.55
C ASP A 916 -0.71 53.40 -21.20
N ARG A 917 -0.43 52.65 -20.12
CA ARG A 917 0.94 52.36 -19.65
C ARG A 917 1.66 51.36 -20.56
N ASP A 918 0.91 50.57 -21.32
CA ASP A 918 1.41 49.41 -22.06
C ASP A 918 1.45 49.66 -23.59
N ALA A 919 1.06 50.86 -24.02
CA ALA A 919 1.22 51.35 -25.38
C ALA A 919 2.69 51.31 -25.83
N THR A 920 2.93 50.84 -27.06
CA THR A 920 4.28 50.82 -27.62
C THR A 920 4.68 52.22 -28.12
N GLN A 921 5.99 52.45 -28.30
CA GLN A 921 6.43 53.69 -28.94
C GLN A 921 5.86 53.86 -30.36
N GLU A 922 5.61 52.76 -31.08
CA GLU A 922 4.95 52.81 -32.40
C GLU A 922 3.49 53.30 -32.28
N ASP A 923 2.75 52.95 -31.23
CA ASP A 923 1.40 53.46 -30.99
C ASP A 923 1.40 54.96 -30.66
N VAL A 924 2.33 55.39 -29.79
CA VAL A 924 2.53 56.79 -29.40
C VAL A 924 2.90 57.66 -30.61
N ASP A 925 3.87 57.22 -31.40
CA ASP A 925 4.34 57.90 -32.61
C ASP A 925 3.22 57.99 -33.66
N ASN A 926 2.49 56.90 -33.90
CA ASN A 926 1.35 56.87 -34.83
C ASN A 926 0.20 57.79 -34.38
N ALA A 927 -0.09 57.86 -33.07
CA ALA A 927 -1.08 58.80 -32.53
C ALA A 927 -0.63 60.27 -32.71
N ALA A 928 0.66 60.56 -32.51
CA ALA A 928 1.22 61.90 -32.68
C ALA A 928 1.21 62.36 -34.14
N ILE A 929 1.51 61.44 -35.07
CA ILE A 929 1.38 61.66 -36.52
C ILE A 929 -0.09 61.92 -36.88
N THR A 930 -1.00 61.02 -36.48
CA THR A 930 -2.44 61.11 -36.82
C THR A 930 -3.07 62.42 -36.36
N LEU A 931 -2.80 62.84 -35.11
CA LEU A 931 -3.27 64.12 -34.61
C LEU A 931 -2.60 65.31 -35.31
N THR A 932 -1.32 65.21 -35.66
CA THR A 932 -0.61 66.27 -36.41
C THR A 932 -1.18 66.44 -37.83
N GLU A 933 -1.52 65.36 -38.53
CA GLU A 933 -2.16 65.41 -39.84
C GLU A 933 -3.58 66.00 -39.75
N ALA A 934 -4.37 65.60 -38.75
CA ALA A 934 -5.70 66.18 -38.53
C ALA A 934 -5.64 67.69 -38.20
N LEU A 935 -4.65 68.13 -37.42
CA LEU A 935 -4.38 69.55 -37.17
C LEU A 935 -3.96 70.31 -38.45
N ALA A 936 -3.27 69.65 -39.39
CA ALA A 936 -2.87 70.23 -40.67
C ALA A 936 -3.99 70.24 -41.73
N ALA A 937 -5.02 69.41 -41.56
CA ALA A 937 -6.22 69.39 -42.40
C ALA A 937 -7.17 70.57 -42.13
N MET A 938 -7.12 71.16 -40.93
CA MET A 938 -7.93 72.32 -40.53
C MET A 938 -7.69 73.54 -41.46
N ARG A 939 -8.75 74.31 -41.74
CA ARG A 939 -8.70 75.54 -42.56
C ARG A 939 -9.43 76.72 -41.90
N LYS A 940 -8.80 77.89 -41.90
CA LYS A 940 -9.42 79.13 -41.40
C LYS A 940 -10.52 79.63 -42.33
N ILE A 941 -11.48 80.35 -41.76
CA ILE A 941 -12.54 81.04 -42.51
C ILE A 941 -11.94 82.22 -43.28
N ALA A 942 -12.35 82.43 -44.54
CA ALA A 942 -11.89 83.56 -45.35
C ALA A 942 -12.23 84.92 -44.71
N ASP A 943 -11.31 85.89 -44.78
CA ASP A 943 -11.60 87.29 -44.43
C ASP A 943 -12.51 87.88 -45.51
N LYS A 944 -13.65 88.41 -45.06
CA LYS A 944 -14.71 88.97 -45.92
C LYS A 944 -15.06 90.40 -45.53
N ASP A 945 -14.34 91.02 -44.60
CA ASP A 945 -14.74 92.30 -44.04
C ASP A 945 -14.52 93.45 -45.02
N ALA A 946 -13.49 93.35 -45.89
CA ALA A 946 -13.33 94.22 -47.05
C ALA A 946 -14.52 94.08 -48.04
N LEU A 947 -14.91 92.84 -48.40
CA LEU A 947 -16.04 92.58 -49.29
C LEU A 947 -17.37 93.07 -48.69
N ARG A 948 -17.60 92.83 -47.40
CA ARG A 948 -18.78 93.29 -46.64
C ARG A 948 -18.86 94.81 -46.58
N ALA A 949 -17.76 95.50 -46.29
CA ALA A 949 -17.68 96.96 -46.29
C ALA A 949 -17.96 97.54 -47.68
N LEU A 950 -17.43 96.90 -48.74
CA LEU A 950 -17.70 97.30 -50.12
C LEU A 950 -19.17 97.13 -50.47
N ILE A 951 -19.76 95.95 -50.21
CA ILE A 951 -21.20 95.68 -50.39
C ILE A 951 -22.05 96.75 -49.71
N ALA A 952 -21.79 97.03 -48.42
CA ALA A 952 -22.55 98.01 -47.65
C ALA A 952 -22.46 99.44 -48.25
N SER A 953 -21.31 99.82 -48.84
CA SER A 953 -21.19 101.10 -49.55
C SER A 953 -22.00 101.09 -50.86
N MET A 954 -21.94 99.99 -51.62
CA MET A 954 -22.56 99.82 -52.93
C MET A 954 -24.08 99.73 -52.89
N GLU A 955 -24.67 99.31 -51.76
CA GLU A 955 -26.12 99.35 -51.53
C GLU A 955 -26.70 100.77 -51.39
N THR A 956 -25.87 101.78 -51.09
CA THR A 956 -26.35 103.17 -50.84
C THR A 956 -26.40 104.06 -52.09
N VAL A 957 -26.08 103.51 -53.27
CA VAL A 957 -25.94 104.23 -54.54
C VAL A 957 -27.31 104.61 -55.13
N ASP A 958 -27.48 105.88 -55.53
CA ASP A 958 -28.61 106.31 -56.38
C ASP A 958 -28.38 105.89 -57.83
N LEU A 959 -29.11 104.86 -58.27
CA LEU A 959 -29.01 104.26 -59.60
C LEU A 959 -29.89 104.95 -60.66
N SER A 960 -30.67 105.97 -60.31
CA SER A 960 -31.65 106.62 -61.21
C SER A 960 -31.05 107.28 -62.46
N GLY A 961 -29.78 107.70 -62.39
CA GLY A 961 -29.04 108.35 -63.48
C GLY A 961 -28.62 107.42 -64.63
N PHE A 962 -28.56 106.11 -64.40
CA PHE A 962 -27.86 105.15 -65.27
C PHE A 962 -28.79 104.36 -66.20
N THR A 963 -28.24 103.48 -67.05
CA THR A 963 -29.03 102.59 -67.94
C THR A 963 -29.58 101.38 -67.17
N ALA A 964 -30.81 100.96 -67.46
CA ALA A 964 -31.42 99.79 -66.82
C ALA A 964 -30.61 98.49 -67.02
N LYS A 965 -29.83 98.40 -68.11
CA LYS A 965 -28.96 97.24 -68.40
C LYS A 965 -27.72 97.21 -67.50
N SER A 966 -27.02 98.33 -67.35
CA SER A 966 -25.85 98.42 -66.46
C SER A 966 -26.25 98.26 -64.99
N VAL A 967 -27.38 98.84 -64.58
CA VAL A 967 -27.99 98.64 -63.26
C VAL A 967 -28.31 97.16 -62.99
N ALA A 968 -28.91 96.44 -63.95
CA ALA A 968 -29.19 95.01 -63.77
C ALA A 968 -27.92 94.15 -63.63
N ALA A 969 -26.86 94.46 -64.39
CA ALA A 969 -25.58 93.78 -64.30
C ALA A 969 -24.88 94.04 -62.95
N PHE A 970 -24.84 95.30 -62.50
CA PHE A 970 -24.32 95.68 -61.19
C PHE A 970 -25.08 95.00 -60.05
N GLN A 971 -26.41 94.99 -60.09
CA GLN A 971 -27.24 94.32 -59.08
C GLN A 971 -27.02 92.79 -59.06
N GLN A 972 -26.74 92.17 -60.21
CA GLN A 972 -26.40 90.75 -60.27
C GLN A 972 -25.07 90.47 -59.55
N VAL A 973 -24.01 91.25 -59.82
CA VAL A 973 -22.72 91.09 -59.15
C VAL A 973 -22.83 91.38 -57.65
N LEU A 974 -23.54 92.45 -57.25
CA LEU A 974 -23.82 92.77 -55.85
C LEU A 974 -24.56 91.65 -55.12
N ASN A 975 -25.46 90.92 -55.78
CA ASN A 975 -26.14 89.76 -55.20
C ASN A 975 -25.21 88.53 -55.09
N THR A 976 -24.31 88.31 -56.06
CA THR A 976 -23.29 87.25 -55.96
C THR A 976 -22.27 87.54 -54.84
N ALA A 977 -21.83 88.79 -54.72
CA ALA A 977 -20.98 89.27 -53.65
C ALA A 977 -21.61 89.04 -52.27
N LYS A 978 -22.91 89.33 -52.11
CA LYS A 978 -23.69 89.04 -50.89
C LYS A 978 -23.80 87.56 -50.58
N ALA A 979 -23.89 86.69 -51.58
CA ALA A 979 -23.87 85.24 -51.34
C ALA A 979 -22.51 84.82 -50.78
N MET A 980 -21.42 85.22 -51.44
CA MET A 980 -20.05 84.92 -51.04
C MET A 980 -19.68 85.48 -49.64
N ALA A 981 -20.13 86.69 -49.30
CA ALA A 981 -19.92 87.32 -48.00
C ALA A 981 -20.58 86.58 -46.82
N ASN A 982 -21.61 85.76 -47.11
CA ASN A 982 -22.39 84.97 -46.15
C ASN A 982 -22.08 83.46 -46.20
N ASP A 983 -21.27 83.00 -47.16
CA ASP A 983 -20.98 81.57 -47.35
C ASP A 983 -19.98 81.04 -46.31
N ALA A 984 -20.47 80.39 -45.26
CA ALA A 984 -19.64 79.89 -44.15
C ALA A 984 -18.65 78.77 -44.55
N ALA A 985 -18.72 78.22 -45.76
CA ALA A 985 -17.80 77.17 -46.21
C ALA A 985 -16.51 77.70 -46.85
N LEU A 986 -16.42 79.00 -47.18
CA LEU A 986 -15.23 79.58 -47.84
C LEU A 986 -14.07 79.75 -46.86
N SER A 987 -12.94 79.17 -47.24
CA SER A 987 -11.71 79.07 -46.47
C SER A 987 -10.66 80.11 -46.86
N GLU A 988 -9.54 80.18 -46.14
CA GLU A 988 -8.36 80.93 -46.57
C GLU A 988 -7.84 80.53 -47.97
N ASP A 989 -8.02 79.27 -48.39
CA ASP A 989 -7.74 78.80 -49.77
C ASP A 989 -8.71 79.38 -50.83
N ASP A 990 -9.81 80.03 -50.40
CA ASP A 990 -10.76 80.76 -51.23
C ASP A 990 -10.55 82.29 -51.22
N GLN A 991 -9.57 82.83 -50.48
CA GLN A 991 -9.40 84.28 -50.30
C GLN A 991 -9.26 85.03 -51.64
N ASP A 992 -8.48 84.52 -52.58
CA ASP A 992 -8.34 85.06 -53.95
C ASP A 992 -9.70 85.26 -54.65
N LYS A 993 -10.71 84.44 -54.33
CA LYS A 993 -12.06 84.52 -54.91
C LYS A 993 -12.90 85.61 -54.23
N VAL A 994 -12.70 85.82 -52.93
CA VAL A 994 -13.33 86.89 -52.13
C VAL A 994 -12.77 88.26 -52.52
N ASP A 995 -11.46 88.33 -52.73
CA ASP A 995 -10.76 89.53 -53.17
C ASP A 995 -11.14 89.86 -54.62
N ALA A 996 -11.09 88.88 -55.53
CA ALA A 996 -11.55 89.08 -56.92
C ALA A 996 -13.06 89.39 -57.03
N MET A 997 -13.89 88.98 -56.07
CA MET A 997 -15.31 89.40 -55.98
C MET A 997 -15.45 90.86 -55.53
N SER A 998 -14.53 91.34 -54.70
CA SER A 998 -14.46 92.76 -54.30
C SER A 998 -14.09 93.62 -55.51
N ASP A 999 -13.04 93.23 -56.25
CA ASP A 999 -12.67 93.89 -57.52
C ASP A 999 -13.81 93.83 -58.54
N ALA A 1000 -14.43 92.66 -58.76
CA ALA A 1000 -15.53 92.52 -59.71
C ALA A 1000 -16.76 93.37 -59.32
N LEU A 1001 -17.06 93.53 -58.04
CA LEU A 1001 -18.12 94.42 -57.56
C LEU A 1001 -17.76 95.90 -57.78
N GLN A 1002 -16.51 96.29 -57.51
CA GLN A 1002 -16.01 97.64 -57.72
C GLN A 1002 -16.00 98.01 -59.22
N ASP A 1003 -15.63 97.07 -60.10
CA ASP A 1003 -15.65 97.27 -61.55
C ASP A 1003 -17.07 97.23 -62.13
N ALA A 1004 -17.98 96.43 -61.57
CA ALA A 1004 -19.39 96.47 -61.94
C ALA A 1004 -20.05 97.82 -61.59
N TYR A 1005 -19.64 98.45 -60.49
CA TYR A 1005 -20.01 99.83 -60.16
C TYR A 1005 -19.38 100.86 -61.10
N ASN A 1006 -18.06 100.74 -61.37
CA ASN A 1006 -17.36 101.62 -62.30
C ASN A 1006 -17.96 101.57 -63.73
N SER A 1007 -18.54 100.42 -64.09
CA SER A 1007 -19.18 100.14 -65.39
C SER A 1007 -20.65 100.63 -65.49
N LEU A 1008 -21.13 101.44 -64.53
CA LEU A 1008 -22.48 102.02 -64.60
C LEU A 1008 -22.60 103.07 -65.72
N GLU A 1009 -23.18 102.66 -66.85
CA GLU A 1009 -23.33 103.46 -68.06
C GLU A 1009 -24.35 104.60 -67.89
N LYS A 1010 -23.97 105.81 -68.33
CA LYS A 1010 -24.88 106.96 -68.52
C LYS A 1010 -25.52 106.90 -69.91
N LYS A 1011 -26.65 107.58 -70.11
CA LYS A 1011 -27.54 107.38 -71.27
C LYS A 1011 -26.96 107.97 -72.58
N GLU A 1012 -27.14 107.23 -73.68
CA GLU A 1012 -26.75 107.49 -75.10
C GLU A 1012 -25.24 107.32 -75.45
N THR A 1013 -24.80 106.66 -76.53
CA THR A 1013 -25.47 105.88 -77.63
C THR A 1013 -24.46 104.98 -78.41
N THR A 1014 -24.85 103.74 -78.79
CA THR A 1014 -24.37 102.89 -79.95
C THR A 1014 -22.87 102.44 -80.01
N THR A 1015 -22.42 101.24 -80.47
CA THR A 1015 -23.02 99.98 -81.02
C THR A 1015 -21.98 98.81 -81.17
N HIS A 1016 -22.34 97.54 -80.88
CA HIS A 1016 -21.83 96.23 -81.43
C HIS A 1016 -20.31 95.84 -81.27
N ASN A 1017 -19.83 94.56 -81.18
CA ASN A 1017 -20.41 93.18 -81.24
C ASN A 1017 -19.44 92.04 -80.71
N SER A 1018 -19.97 90.91 -80.15
CA SER A 1018 -19.52 89.46 -80.19
C SER A 1018 -18.04 88.98 -79.95
N SER A 1019 -17.64 87.77 -79.43
CA SER A 1019 -18.24 86.62 -78.65
C SER A 1019 -17.28 85.37 -78.43
N SER A 1020 -17.28 84.67 -77.25
CA SER A 1020 -16.96 83.20 -76.93
C SER A 1020 -15.61 82.49 -77.34
N GLY A 1021 -15.03 81.38 -76.77
CA GLY A 1021 -15.16 80.52 -75.52
C GLY A 1021 -14.53 79.05 -75.58
N SER A 1022 -14.14 78.37 -74.45
CA SER A 1022 -13.84 76.88 -74.16
C SER A 1022 -12.63 76.08 -74.79
N SER A 1023 -12.11 74.86 -74.38
CA SER A 1023 -11.92 74.04 -73.09
C SER A 1023 -11.13 72.66 -73.24
N SER A 1024 -10.77 71.92 -72.12
CA SER A 1024 -10.49 70.41 -71.94
C SER A 1024 -9.19 69.68 -72.47
N SER A 1025 -8.65 68.47 -72.05
CA SER A 1025 -8.71 67.51 -70.87
C SER A 1025 -7.85 66.17 -70.97
N SER A 1026 -7.56 65.39 -69.87
CA SER A 1026 -7.10 63.93 -69.74
C SER A 1026 -5.57 63.54 -69.82
N SER A 1027 -4.93 62.34 -69.54
CA SER A 1027 -5.09 60.99 -68.83
C SER A 1027 -3.81 60.07 -69.05
N SER A 1028 -3.46 58.81 -68.57
CA SER A 1028 -3.71 57.81 -67.44
C SER A 1028 -2.82 56.48 -67.54
N ASN A 1029 -2.95 55.43 -66.65
CA ASN A 1029 -2.52 53.95 -66.74
C ASN A 1029 -1.02 53.50 -66.40
N LYS A 1030 -0.53 52.25 -66.01
CA LYS A 1030 -1.05 50.87 -65.58
C LYS A 1030 0.00 49.77 -65.07
N THR A 1031 -0.45 48.68 -64.36
CA THR A 1031 -0.02 47.19 -64.28
C THR A 1031 1.36 46.66 -63.71
N ALA A 1032 1.64 45.37 -63.34
CA ALA A 1032 0.93 44.13 -62.80
C ALA A 1032 1.85 42.81 -62.69
N PHE A 1033 1.32 41.62 -62.25
CA PHE A 1033 1.81 40.17 -62.35
C PHE A 1033 2.72 39.51 -61.23
N THR A 1034 2.98 38.18 -60.96
CA THR A 1034 2.35 36.77 -60.86
C THR A 1034 3.47 35.72 -60.41
N THR A 1035 3.44 34.39 -60.02
CA THR A 1035 2.62 33.13 -59.70
C THR A 1035 3.61 31.94 -59.33
N ALA A 1036 3.40 30.63 -58.93
CA ALA A 1036 2.41 29.66 -58.32
C ALA A 1036 3.01 28.17 -58.40
N THR A 1037 2.63 26.96 -57.85
CA THR A 1037 1.80 26.32 -56.73
C THR A 1037 1.89 24.73 -56.73
N ALA A 1038 1.40 23.98 -55.68
CA ALA A 1038 0.90 22.54 -55.61
C ALA A 1038 1.85 21.29 -55.38
N VAL A 1039 1.48 20.03 -54.93
CA VAL A 1039 0.55 19.43 -53.87
C VAL A 1039 0.56 17.83 -53.78
N ALA A 1040 0.06 17.17 -52.68
CA ALA A 1040 -0.42 15.72 -52.49
C ALA A 1040 0.58 14.57 -52.01
N ILE A 1041 0.28 13.34 -51.43
CA ILE A 1041 -0.94 12.62 -50.86
C ILE A 1041 -0.68 11.53 -49.70
N THR A 1042 -1.17 10.25 -49.66
CA THR A 1042 -1.47 9.39 -48.43
C THR A 1042 -1.20 7.83 -48.40
N ALA A 1043 -1.11 7.23 -47.17
CA ALA A 1043 -1.60 5.90 -46.65
C ALA A 1043 -0.64 4.68 -46.36
N GLY A 1044 -0.81 3.97 -45.21
CA GLY A 1044 -0.11 2.70 -44.84
C GLY A 1044 -0.16 2.26 -43.34
N GLN A 1045 0.16 1.00 -43.01
CA GLN A 1045 -0.04 0.29 -41.71
C GLN A 1045 0.86 -0.99 -41.60
N SER A 1046 1.09 -1.73 -40.49
CA SER A 1046 1.00 -1.55 -39.00
C SER A 1046 1.51 -2.83 -38.24
N VAL A 1047 1.65 -2.79 -36.88
CA VAL A 1047 1.95 -3.91 -35.90
C VAL A 1047 3.42 -4.37 -35.75
N GLY A 1048 3.86 -4.66 -34.50
CA GLY A 1048 5.08 -5.40 -34.16
C GLY A 1048 5.51 -5.29 -32.67
N THR A 1049 5.73 -6.40 -31.96
CA THR A 1049 6.01 -6.49 -30.50
C THR A 1049 7.39 -7.06 -30.15
N SER A 1050 7.97 -6.65 -29.02
CA SER A 1050 8.86 -7.47 -28.17
C SER A 1050 9.22 -6.75 -26.86
N SER A 1051 8.91 -7.34 -25.70
CA SER A 1051 9.40 -6.88 -24.39
C SER A 1051 10.83 -7.38 -24.14
N ALA A 1052 11.61 -6.64 -23.35
CA ALA A 1052 12.93 -7.06 -22.87
C ALA A 1052 12.94 -7.11 -21.34
N VAL A 1053 13.73 -8.03 -20.78
CA VAL A 1053 13.94 -8.16 -19.33
C VAL A 1053 14.61 -6.89 -18.80
N ARG A 1054 14.17 -6.38 -17.65
CA ARG A 1054 14.78 -5.20 -17.01
C ARG A 1054 16.12 -5.59 -16.36
N SER A 1055 17.14 -4.79 -16.63
CA SER A 1055 18.50 -4.94 -16.07
C SER A 1055 18.69 -4.18 -14.76
N VAL A 1056 17.73 -3.33 -14.42
CA VAL A 1056 17.64 -2.56 -13.19
C VAL A 1056 16.21 -2.69 -12.67
N ILE A 1057 16.04 -2.92 -11.38
CA ILE A 1057 14.75 -2.92 -10.68
C ILE A 1057 14.77 -1.79 -9.65
N SER A 1058 13.66 -1.05 -9.53
CA SER A 1058 13.48 -0.09 -8.44
C SER A 1058 12.64 -0.72 -7.33
N ASP A 1059 12.97 -0.38 -6.10
CA ASP A 1059 12.09 -0.43 -4.92
C ASP A 1059 10.63 0.00 -5.15
N THR A 1060 10.37 1.03 -5.96
CA THR A 1060 9.01 1.43 -6.34
C THR A 1060 8.84 1.69 -7.83
N THR A 1061 7.77 1.11 -8.39
CA THR A 1061 7.36 1.28 -9.79
C THR A 1061 6.01 1.98 -9.93
N LEU A 1062 5.32 2.25 -8.82
CA LEU A 1062 4.03 2.95 -8.82
C LEU A 1062 4.24 4.48 -8.90
N PRO A 1063 3.39 5.23 -9.61
CA PRO A 1063 3.39 6.69 -9.55
C PRO A 1063 3.03 7.19 -8.14
N PHE A 1064 3.77 8.17 -7.63
CA PHE A 1064 3.50 8.77 -6.31
C PHE A 1064 3.68 10.29 -6.31
N ALA A 1065 3.17 10.94 -5.26
CA ALA A 1065 3.24 12.39 -5.08
C ALA A 1065 4.28 12.73 -4.00
N LEU A 1066 5.22 13.63 -4.32
CA LEU A 1066 6.28 14.09 -3.42
C LEU A 1066 6.09 15.58 -3.17
N LYS A 1067 5.90 15.98 -1.90
CA LYS A 1067 5.73 17.39 -1.51
C LYS A 1067 6.95 18.21 -1.93
N ARG A 1068 6.73 19.43 -2.44
CA ARG A 1068 7.81 20.35 -2.78
C ARG A 1068 8.77 20.55 -1.60
N GLY A 1069 10.08 20.53 -1.86
CA GLY A 1069 11.14 20.54 -0.83
C GLY A 1069 11.42 19.19 -0.16
N SER A 1070 10.54 18.19 -0.28
CA SER A 1070 10.79 16.83 0.24
C SER A 1070 11.65 16.00 -0.72
N ALA A 1071 12.35 15.02 -0.16
CA ALA A 1071 13.18 14.08 -0.89
C ALA A 1071 12.60 12.65 -0.86
N TYR A 1072 12.94 11.85 -1.86
CA TYR A 1072 12.73 10.39 -1.87
C TYR A 1072 14.00 9.70 -2.35
N CYS A 1073 14.35 8.54 -1.82
CA CYS A 1073 15.57 7.82 -2.18
C CYS A 1073 15.25 6.46 -2.81
N PHE A 1074 15.40 6.36 -4.12
CA PHE A 1074 15.19 5.12 -4.87
C PHE A 1074 16.37 4.17 -4.67
N LYS A 1075 16.09 2.93 -4.29
CA LYS A 1075 17.01 1.79 -4.41
C LYS A 1075 16.87 1.15 -5.79
N MET A 1076 17.89 1.32 -6.64
CA MET A 1076 17.97 0.75 -7.98
C MET A 1076 18.91 -0.46 -8.00
N THR A 1077 18.35 -1.67 -7.90
CA THR A 1077 19.07 -2.95 -7.93
C THR A 1077 19.44 -3.34 -9.36
N VAL A 1078 20.74 -3.48 -9.67
CA VAL A 1078 21.19 -3.97 -10.99
C VAL A 1078 21.21 -5.50 -11.00
N THR A 1079 20.28 -6.10 -11.72
CA THR A 1079 20.03 -7.55 -11.73
C THR A 1079 20.93 -8.33 -12.69
N ASN A 1080 21.50 -7.67 -13.72
CA ASN A 1080 22.34 -8.34 -14.72
C ASN A 1080 23.80 -8.61 -14.25
N GLY A 1081 24.07 -8.54 -12.95
CA GLY A 1081 25.40 -8.75 -12.35
C GLY A 1081 26.44 -7.66 -12.66
N SER A 1082 26.05 -6.58 -13.36
CA SER A 1082 26.98 -5.52 -13.73
C SER A 1082 27.36 -4.63 -12.55
N THR A 1083 28.66 -4.56 -12.28
CA THR A 1083 29.21 -3.64 -11.28
C THR A 1083 29.28 -2.18 -11.76
N VAL A 1084 28.83 -1.89 -12.98
CA VAL A 1084 28.76 -0.53 -13.54
C VAL A 1084 27.48 0.16 -13.10
N MET A 1085 27.60 1.40 -12.62
CA MET A 1085 26.48 2.22 -12.18
C MET A 1085 25.48 2.49 -13.32
N PRO A 1086 24.18 2.28 -13.11
CA PRO A 1086 23.16 2.72 -14.07
C PRO A 1086 23.15 4.24 -14.11
N SER A 1087 23.02 4.84 -15.29
CA SER A 1087 22.72 6.26 -15.36
C SER A 1087 21.26 6.49 -14.94
N PHE A 1088 21.01 7.38 -13.99
CA PHE A 1088 19.70 7.69 -13.43
C PHE A 1088 19.27 9.09 -13.89
N THR A 1089 18.07 9.22 -14.46
CA THR A 1089 17.59 10.45 -15.10
C THR A 1089 16.14 10.71 -14.73
N VAL A 1090 15.82 11.95 -14.35
CA VAL A 1090 14.45 12.36 -13.98
C VAL A 1090 14.03 13.57 -14.80
N GLY A 1091 13.15 13.33 -15.78
CA GLY A 1091 12.71 14.36 -16.72
C GLY A 1091 13.88 15.10 -17.38
N ASN A 1092 13.89 16.42 -17.27
CA ASN A 1092 14.94 17.31 -17.76
C ASN A 1092 15.79 17.97 -16.64
N GLY A 1093 15.53 17.63 -15.36
CA GLY A 1093 16.21 18.24 -14.20
C GLY A 1093 15.59 19.54 -13.66
N ASP A 1094 14.46 20.00 -14.22
CA ASP A 1094 13.77 21.22 -13.75
C ASP A 1094 12.67 20.93 -12.71
N VAL A 1095 12.05 19.75 -12.77
CA VAL A 1095 10.98 19.34 -11.82
C VAL A 1095 11.56 18.64 -10.58
N PHE A 1096 12.63 17.85 -10.77
CA PHE A 1096 13.35 17.20 -9.68
C PHE A 1096 14.86 17.30 -9.88
N LYS A 1097 15.63 17.49 -8.81
CA LYS A 1097 17.08 17.21 -8.79
C LYS A 1097 17.33 15.75 -8.48
N THR A 1098 18.53 15.26 -8.81
CA THR A 1098 18.94 13.86 -8.61
C THR A 1098 20.36 13.77 -8.04
N GLN A 1099 20.62 12.87 -7.11
CA GLN A 1099 21.95 12.56 -6.57
C GLN A 1099 22.13 11.04 -6.45
N PHE A 1100 23.29 10.52 -6.83
CA PHE A 1100 23.71 9.18 -6.44
C PHE A 1100 24.24 9.21 -5.00
N VAL A 1101 23.63 8.42 -4.12
CA VAL A 1101 23.87 8.42 -2.67
C VAL A 1101 24.92 7.39 -2.28
N ALA A 1102 24.68 6.12 -2.61
CA ALA A 1102 25.52 5.00 -2.19
C ALA A 1102 25.38 3.79 -3.13
N LYS A 1103 26.34 2.88 -3.06
CA LYS A 1103 26.22 1.52 -3.61
C LYS A 1103 26.44 0.51 -2.51
N ILE A 1104 25.52 -0.45 -2.35
CA ILE A 1104 25.64 -1.58 -1.43
C ILE A 1104 25.31 -2.85 -2.21
N GLY A 1105 26.26 -3.78 -2.34
CA GLY A 1105 26.07 -4.96 -3.20
C GLY A 1105 25.79 -4.59 -4.66
N ASN A 1106 24.63 -4.97 -5.18
CA ASN A 1106 24.12 -4.57 -6.51
C ASN A 1106 23.13 -3.40 -6.46
N ASP A 1107 22.83 -2.86 -5.28
CA ASP A 1107 21.87 -1.78 -5.08
C ASP A 1107 22.56 -0.42 -5.19
N TYR A 1108 22.03 0.45 -6.04
CA TYR A 1108 22.49 1.82 -6.25
C TYR A 1108 21.40 2.78 -5.79
N TYR A 1109 21.70 3.59 -4.79
CA TYR A 1109 20.73 4.49 -4.16
C TYR A 1109 20.77 5.84 -4.85
N PHE A 1110 19.61 6.33 -5.33
CA PHE A 1110 19.46 7.60 -6.03
C PHE A 1110 18.38 8.46 -5.37
N ARG A 1111 18.79 9.57 -4.76
CA ARG A 1111 17.89 10.54 -4.14
C ARG A 1111 17.34 11.51 -5.18
N ILE A 1112 16.05 11.80 -5.10
CA ILE A 1112 15.37 12.90 -5.80
C ILE A 1112 14.89 13.95 -4.80
N TRP A 1113 14.72 15.19 -5.26
CA TRP A 1113 14.06 16.27 -4.51
C TRP A 1113 13.05 16.99 -5.40
N ALA A 1114 11.85 17.24 -4.88
CA ALA A 1114 10.80 17.97 -5.59
C ALA A 1114 11.06 19.48 -5.59
N ILE A 1115 11.50 20.03 -6.73
CA ILE A 1115 11.81 21.47 -6.88
C ILE A 1115 10.80 22.23 -7.76
N GLY A 1116 10.13 21.52 -8.67
CA GLY A 1116 9.10 22.06 -9.56
C GLY A 1116 7.86 22.59 -8.84
N ALA A 1117 6.91 23.10 -9.62
CA ALA A 1117 5.62 23.57 -9.10
C ALA A 1117 4.66 22.40 -8.85
N PRO A 1118 3.74 22.50 -7.86
CA PRO A 1118 2.68 21.50 -7.64
C PRO A 1118 1.92 21.13 -8.92
N GLY A 1119 1.68 19.84 -9.11
CA GLY A 1119 1.08 19.27 -10.31
C GLY A 1119 2.04 19.06 -11.50
N GLN A 1120 3.33 19.39 -11.39
CA GLN A 1120 4.34 18.99 -12.37
C GLN A 1120 4.83 17.57 -12.11
N SER A 1121 4.98 16.75 -13.15
CA SER A 1121 5.39 15.35 -13.06
C SER A 1121 6.63 15.04 -13.92
N ALA A 1122 7.42 14.06 -13.50
CA ALA A 1122 8.53 13.53 -14.29
C ALA A 1122 8.64 12.00 -14.16
N GLY A 1123 8.95 11.32 -15.26
CA GLY A 1123 9.31 9.90 -15.23
C GLY A 1123 10.70 9.69 -14.64
N ILE A 1124 10.84 8.63 -13.84
CA ILE A 1124 12.11 8.15 -13.29
C ILE A 1124 12.66 7.09 -14.24
N TYR A 1125 13.87 7.33 -14.77
CA TYR A 1125 14.51 6.44 -15.73
C TYR A 1125 15.88 5.97 -15.27
N THR A 1126 16.21 4.71 -15.56
CA THR A 1126 17.60 4.23 -15.57
C THR A 1126 18.02 3.73 -16.94
N GLN A 1127 19.28 3.95 -17.31
CA GLN A 1127 19.87 3.37 -18.52
C GLN A 1127 21.24 2.74 -18.20
N MET A 1128 21.38 1.45 -18.50
CA MET A 1128 22.65 0.72 -18.45
C MET A 1128 23.46 0.96 -19.74
N PRO A 1129 24.81 0.88 -19.69
CA PRO A 1129 25.66 1.15 -20.87
C PRO A 1129 25.38 0.20 -22.04
N GLY A 1130 24.80 0.73 -23.12
CA GLY A 1130 24.46 -0.02 -24.33
C GLY A 1130 23.01 -0.49 -24.41
N GLU A 1131 22.22 -0.28 -23.35
CA GLU A 1131 20.78 -0.59 -23.31
C GLU A 1131 19.91 0.64 -23.63
N ALA A 1132 18.60 0.44 -23.77
CA ALA A 1132 17.63 1.54 -23.88
C ALA A 1132 17.25 2.08 -22.48
N PRO A 1133 16.84 3.37 -22.34
CA PRO A 1133 16.31 3.88 -21.07
C PRO A 1133 15.05 3.13 -20.62
N GLN A 1134 15.08 2.62 -19.40
CA GLN A 1134 13.98 1.93 -18.74
C GLN A 1134 13.27 2.91 -17.79
N CYS A 1135 11.96 3.05 -17.92
CA CYS A 1135 11.14 3.86 -17.01
C CYS A 1135 10.65 2.99 -15.85
N HIS A 1136 10.75 3.47 -14.61
CA HIS A 1136 10.31 2.74 -13.43
C HIS A 1136 8.96 3.23 -12.91
N CYS A 1137 8.84 4.53 -12.65
CA CYS A 1137 7.63 5.18 -12.17
C CYS A 1137 7.54 6.65 -12.65
N VAL A 1138 6.47 7.35 -12.27
CA VAL A 1138 6.30 8.80 -12.52
C VAL A 1138 6.03 9.49 -11.19
N VAL A 1139 6.91 10.42 -10.79
CA VAL A 1139 6.71 11.21 -9.57
C VAL A 1139 6.10 12.55 -9.93
N THR A 1140 5.12 12.99 -9.13
CA THR A 1140 4.47 14.30 -9.26
C THR A 1140 4.78 15.16 -8.05
N VAL A 1141 5.04 16.45 -8.23
CA VAL A 1141 5.15 17.40 -7.12
C VAL A 1141 3.76 17.62 -6.53
N ALA A 1142 3.60 17.35 -5.24
CA ALA A 1142 2.35 17.59 -4.49
C ALA A 1142 2.21 19.07 -4.09
#